data_AF-A0A1V4PSG0-F1
#
_entry.id   AF-A0A1V4PSG0-F1
#
_cell.length_a   1.000
_cell.length_b   1.000
_cell.length_c   1.000
_cell.angle_alpha   90.00
_cell.angle_beta   90.00
_cell.angle_gamma   90.00
#
_symmetry.space_group_name_H-M   'P 1'
#
loop_
_entity.id
_entity.type
_entity.pdbx_description
1 polymer ?
#
loop_
_entity_poly.entity_id
_entity_poly.type
_entity_poly.pdbx_seq_one_letter_code
_entity_poly.pdbx_strand_id
1 'polypeptide(L)'
;MSEHEEHPSAAQLIDTLADPDSWETWDDSPPATVVADAYDGQLRRAAEKSGVDESVRTGLIRIGGTPVVVIVSEFGFLGGSIGHVAGHRITTAIRRATEHGFAVVGLPCSGGTRMQEGTPAFLQMAAITGAVTRHRAAGLAYLIYLRHPTTGGVFASWGSLGGITWAQPGALIGFLGPRVVAGLVGTPIPDDVQRAENLARRGIVDDVVAPEDLRDRLRGVLDALAPDIAPDAVAESEVVVPQDAPMEHAAPGAESVWSAVTATRRPGRVGVRDLIAVPGSALVGACGPIVVALSRFGGRSAVVIGQDADRQRAGELIGPHHLRMVRRALTFAAELGLPVVTVIDTPGAELSVAAEEDGLAGEIARCTAELMGVPTVTVSVLLGQGSGGAALALFPTDRRVALSDAWLSPLPPEGASLIVHRDVSHAAGIAAGQQILAIELAGLGVFDRIVAAGEMEDGEMEDGEAGDGMAASATRIREVIADELHSLSAPDPAARSRVPAAPSPPGAMTRIPAVGAIVRDAAGRFLLVQRGHEPQAGMWTVPGGKVESGETLEQAVIREIAEETGIAIEVVREAWVVDIPDRRAGVVYEVHDFVATPLTTDVVAADDAADAGWFDREQMRALPLTPGLLDHLDRYGLL
;
A
#
# COMPACT_ATOMS: atom_id res chain seq x y z
N MET A 1 21.70 29.79 -30.92
CA MET A 1 22.13 30.74 -29.87
C MET A 1 21.60 30.15 -28.57
N SER A 2 22.42 29.41 -27.83
CA SER A 2 21.99 28.93 -26.51
C SER A 2 22.06 30.12 -25.56
N GLU A 3 20.92 30.53 -25.02
CA GLU A 3 20.91 31.34 -23.81
C GLU A 3 21.83 30.62 -22.80
N HIS A 4 22.81 31.34 -22.26
CA HIS A 4 23.56 30.82 -21.13
C HIS A 4 22.57 30.71 -19.99
N GLU A 5 22.01 29.50 -19.80
CA GLU A 5 21.16 29.17 -18.68
C GLU A 5 21.98 29.40 -17.41
N GLU A 6 21.73 30.52 -16.72
CA GLU A 6 22.43 30.88 -15.49
C GLU A 6 22.00 29.91 -14.40
N HIS A 7 22.87 28.97 -14.05
CA HIS A 7 22.65 28.10 -12.90
C HIS A 7 22.85 28.89 -11.60
N PRO A 8 21.94 28.75 -10.61
CA PRO A 8 22.01 29.55 -9.39
C PRO A 8 23.29 29.23 -8.61
N SER A 9 23.93 30.25 -8.05
CA SER A 9 25.05 30.13 -7.12
C SER A 9 24.64 29.52 -5.78
N ALA A 10 25.61 29.15 -4.95
CA ALA A 10 25.32 28.65 -3.60
C ALA A 10 24.57 29.68 -2.75
N ALA A 11 24.92 30.97 -2.87
CA ALA A 11 24.25 32.05 -2.16
C ALA A 11 22.80 32.23 -2.60
N GLN A 12 22.56 32.28 -3.92
CA GLN A 12 21.19 32.40 -4.45
C GLN A 12 20.29 31.25 -4.00
N LEU A 13 20.78 30.01 -4.00
CA LEU A 13 19.99 28.87 -3.51
C LEU A 13 19.70 28.94 -2.01
N ILE A 14 20.67 29.35 -1.19
CA ILE A 14 20.43 29.55 0.24
C ILE A 14 19.31 30.58 0.44
N ASP A 15 19.38 31.71 -0.26
CA ASP A 15 18.37 32.78 -0.17
C ASP A 15 17.00 32.33 -0.70
N THR A 16 16.95 31.49 -1.74
CA THR A 16 15.70 30.93 -2.27
C THR A 16 15.05 29.94 -1.31
N LEU A 17 15.84 29.15 -0.57
CA LEU A 17 15.32 28.09 0.29
C LEU A 17 14.99 28.57 1.70
N ALA A 18 15.85 29.42 2.27
CA ALA A 18 15.78 29.84 3.65
C ALA A 18 14.60 30.78 3.93
N ASP A 19 13.96 30.61 5.08
CA ASP A 19 13.12 31.65 5.65
C ASP A 19 13.98 32.91 5.91
N PRO A 20 13.39 34.12 5.87
CA PRO A 20 14.12 35.37 6.08
C PRO A 20 14.96 35.34 7.36
N ASP A 21 16.21 35.81 7.26
CA ASP A 21 17.18 35.92 8.36
C ASP A 21 17.49 34.60 9.11
N SER A 22 17.22 33.44 8.49
CA SER A 22 17.41 32.13 9.13
C SER A 22 18.75 31.43 8.86
N TRP A 23 19.54 31.92 7.90
CA TRP A 23 20.84 31.34 7.56
C TRP A 23 21.88 31.53 8.69
N GLU A 24 22.31 30.42 9.28
CA GLU A 24 23.41 30.35 10.23
C GLU A 24 24.54 29.50 9.63
N THR A 25 25.67 30.12 9.30
CA THR A 25 26.84 29.40 8.79
C THR A 25 27.43 28.47 9.85
N TRP A 26 27.73 27.23 9.45
CA TRP A 26 28.45 26.24 10.26
C TRP A 26 29.86 25.98 9.75
N ASP A 27 30.30 26.78 8.78
CA ASP A 27 31.65 26.71 8.24
C ASP A 27 32.65 27.27 9.25
N ASP A 28 33.55 26.42 9.72
CA ASP A 28 34.74 26.85 10.46
C ASP A 28 35.81 27.42 9.53
N SER A 29 36.71 28.22 10.10
CA SER A 29 37.91 28.66 9.40
C SER A 29 38.72 27.44 8.94
N PRO A 30 39.18 27.39 7.68
CA PRO A 30 39.94 26.25 7.19
C PRO A 30 41.17 26.02 8.09
N PRO A 31 41.46 24.77 8.50
CA PRO A 31 42.70 24.47 9.21
C PRO A 31 43.88 24.90 8.34
N ALA A 32 44.92 25.49 8.95
CA ALA A 32 46.08 25.97 8.22
C ALA A 32 46.78 24.81 7.49
N THR A 33 46.50 24.66 6.20
CA THR A 33 47.13 23.67 5.33
C THR A 33 48.42 24.26 4.77
N VAL A 34 49.54 23.54 4.92
CA VAL A 34 50.78 23.87 4.21
C VAL A 34 50.59 23.45 2.75
N VAL A 35 50.20 24.40 1.90
CA VAL A 35 50.06 24.22 0.46
C VAL A 35 51.21 24.91 -0.27
N ALA A 36 51.66 24.31 -1.38
CA ALA A 36 52.69 24.91 -2.22
C ALA A 36 52.23 26.28 -2.76
N ASP A 37 53.15 27.26 -2.83
CA ASP A 37 52.86 28.66 -3.19
C ASP A 37 52.01 28.83 -4.46
N ALA A 38 52.23 27.98 -5.47
CA ALA A 38 51.48 28.01 -6.73
C ALA A 38 50.01 27.58 -6.58
N TYR A 39 49.73 26.63 -5.70
CA TYR A 39 48.36 26.16 -5.41
C TYR A 39 47.63 27.15 -4.50
N ASP A 40 48.32 27.73 -3.52
CA ASP A 40 47.77 28.82 -2.69
C ASP A 40 47.31 30.02 -3.55
N GLY A 41 48.08 30.36 -4.59
CA GLY A 41 47.65 31.35 -5.59
C GLY A 41 46.40 30.94 -6.39
N GLN A 42 46.17 29.65 -6.65
CA GLN A 42 44.93 29.18 -7.29
C GLN A 42 43.73 29.29 -6.35
N LEU A 43 43.91 28.93 -5.07
CA LEU A 43 42.87 29.06 -4.03
C LEU A 43 42.43 30.52 -3.86
N ARG A 44 43.38 31.45 -3.76
CA ARG A 44 43.08 32.90 -3.65
C ARG A 44 42.29 33.42 -4.84
N ARG A 45 42.70 33.08 -6.07
CA ARG A 45 41.95 33.47 -7.28
C ARG A 45 40.56 32.85 -7.36
N ALA A 46 40.41 31.60 -6.91
CA ALA A 46 39.11 30.94 -6.85
C ALA A 46 38.20 31.63 -5.83
N ALA A 47 38.73 32.02 -4.67
CA ALA A 47 38.00 32.74 -3.65
C ALA A 47 37.53 34.13 -4.13
N GLU A 48 38.43 34.90 -4.74
CA GLU A 48 38.10 36.21 -5.34
C GLU A 48 37.01 36.08 -6.42
N LYS A 49 37.09 35.04 -7.27
CA LYS A 49 36.13 34.82 -8.36
C LYS A 49 34.74 34.40 -7.86
N SER A 50 34.70 33.54 -6.85
CA SER A 50 33.45 32.91 -6.37
C SER A 50 32.80 33.66 -5.21
N GLY A 51 33.53 34.54 -4.54
CA GLY A 51 33.07 35.23 -3.33
C GLY A 51 32.99 34.34 -2.09
N VAL A 52 33.52 33.11 -2.15
CA VAL A 52 33.52 32.14 -1.05
C VAL A 52 34.93 31.62 -0.79
N ASP A 53 35.20 31.10 0.39
CA ASP A 53 36.53 30.61 0.79
C ASP A 53 36.77 29.13 0.43
N GLU A 54 35.74 28.39 0.04
CA GLU A 54 35.80 27.00 -0.40
C GLU A 54 34.61 26.64 -1.30
N SER A 55 34.72 25.52 -2.02
CA SER A 55 33.71 24.95 -2.92
C SER A 55 32.44 24.43 -2.24
N VAL A 56 32.36 24.45 -0.92
CA VAL A 56 31.19 24.01 -0.16
C VAL A 56 30.93 24.96 0.99
N ARG A 57 29.65 25.33 1.11
CA ARG A 57 29.11 26.06 2.25
C ARG A 57 28.16 25.16 3.02
N THR A 58 28.22 25.23 4.34
CA THR A 58 27.35 24.46 5.24
C THR A 58 26.72 25.36 6.28
N GLY A 59 25.48 25.07 6.65
CA GLY A 59 24.77 25.89 7.63
C GLY A 59 23.38 25.38 7.94
N LEU A 60 22.77 26.00 8.94
CA LEU A 60 21.39 25.80 9.33
C LEU A 60 20.52 26.85 8.65
N ILE A 61 19.37 26.43 8.13
CA ILE A 61 18.28 27.30 7.68
C ILE A 61 16.98 26.88 8.33
N ARG A 62 15.94 27.68 8.17
CA ARG A 62 14.56 27.26 8.38
C ARG A 62 13.82 27.23 7.05
N ILE A 63 12.95 26.23 6.88
CA ILE A 63 12.00 26.17 5.76
C ILE A 63 10.62 26.02 6.38
N GLY A 64 9.77 27.05 6.29
CA GLY A 64 8.45 27.01 6.93
C GLY A 64 8.54 26.88 8.45
N GLY A 65 9.61 27.40 9.07
CA GLY A 65 9.89 27.28 10.49
C GLY A 65 10.68 26.02 10.89
N THR A 66 10.74 24.98 10.06
CA THR A 66 11.42 23.72 10.36
C THR A 66 12.93 23.85 10.17
N PRO A 67 13.77 23.55 11.18
CA PRO A 67 15.22 23.63 11.07
C PRO A 67 15.78 22.52 10.18
N VAL A 68 16.62 22.90 9.21
CA VAL A 68 17.25 21.98 8.25
C VAL A 68 18.69 22.39 8.00
N VAL A 69 19.58 21.42 7.97
CA VAL A 69 21.00 21.65 7.62
C VAL A 69 21.16 21.52 6.11
N VAL A 70 21.77 22.52 5.47
CA VAL A 70 22.05 22.48 4.04
C VAL A 70 23.54 22.41 3.77
N ILE A 71 23.90 21.67 2.72
CA ILE A 71 25.27 21.47 2.25
C ILE A 71 25.28 21.87 0.78
N VAL A 72 25.77 23.06 0.47
CA VAL A 72 25.60 23.69 -0.85
C VAL A 72 26.95 23.86 -1.54
N SER A 73 27.13 23.26 -2.71
CA SER A 73 28.36 23.44 -3.48
C SER A 73 28.38 24.74 -4.27
N GLU A 74 29.57 25.35 -4.40
CA GLU A 74 29.84 26.53 -5.22
C GLU A 74 30.77 26.18 -6.38
N PHE A 75 30.21 26.09 -7.59
CA PHE A 75 30.95 25.70 -8.79
C PHE A 75 32.02 26.72 -9.19
N GLY A 76 31.79 28.00 -8.88
CA GLY A 76 32.74 29.08 -9.13
C GLY A 76 34.10 28.84 -8.46
N PHE A 77 34.12 28.12 -7.33
CA PHE A 77 35.32 27.77 -6.60
C PHE A 77 35.89 26.43 -7.11
N LEU A 78 36.91 26.51 -7.97
CA LEU A 78 37.63 25.35 -8.54
C LEU A 78 36.69 24.25 -9.08
N GLY A 79 35.60 24.63 -9.76
CA GLY A 79 34.64 23.69 -10.36
C GLY A 79 33.83 22.89 -9.34
N GLY A 80 33.65 23.42 -8.13
CA GLY A 80 32.94 22.73 -7.05
C GLY A 80 33.70 21.53 -6.51
N SER A 81 34.99 21.39 -6.83
CA SER A 81 35.76 20.18 -6.53
C SER A 81 35.93 19.97 -5.03
N ILE A 82 35.86 18.72 -4.56
CA ILE A 82 35.95 18.40 -3.14
C ILE A 82 37.41 18.13 -2.75
N GLY A 83 37.97 19.05 -1.97
CA GLY A 83 39.26 18.91 -1.28
C GLY A 83 39.10 18.52 0.19
N HIS A 84 40.18 18.62 0.95
CA HIS A 84 40.26 18.30 2.37
C HIS A 84 39.33 19.19 3.21
N VAL A 85 39.36 20.51 3.01
CA VAL A 85 38.52 21.46 3.76
C VAL A 85 37.04 21.25 3.42
N ALA A 86 36.69 21.17 2.14
CA ALA A 86 35.33 20.86 1.71
C ALA A 86 34.82 19.53 2.31
N GLY A 87 35.62 18.46 2.27
CA GLY A 87 35.28 17.17 2.88
C GLY A 87 35.09 17.27 4.40
N HIS A 88 35.94 18.03 5.09
CA HIS A 88 35.79 18.30 6.51
C HIS A 88 34.48 19.02 6.82
N ARG A 89 34.15 20.12 6.13
CA ARG A 89 32.89 20.87 6.30
C ARG A 89 31.67 19.98 6.14
N ILE A 90 31.61 19.20 5.06
CA ILE A 90 30.50 18.26 4.81
C ILE A 90 30.37 17.27 5.98
N THR A 91 31.47 16.60 6.36
CA THR A 91 31.41 15.56 7.40
C THR A 91 31.07 16.12 8.78
N THR A 92 31.56 17.30 9.12
CA THR A 92 31.25 17.99 10.39
C THR A 92 29.79 18.45 10.42
N ALA A 93 29.29 19.05 9.34
CA ALA A 93 27.89 19.49 9.25
C ALA A 93 26.92 18.32 9.41
N ILE A 94 27.15 17.18 8.73
CA ILE A 94 26.29 15.98 8.84
C ILE A 94 26.33 15.41 10.27
N ARG A 95 27.51 15.36 10.90
CA ARG A 95 27.63 14.87 12.29
C ARG A 95 26.87 15.77 13.26
N ARG A 96 27.04 17.09 13.16
CA ARG A 96 26.32 18.07 13.98
C ARG A 96 24.81 17.97 13.73
N ALA A 97 24.37 17.83 12.48
CA ALA A 97 22.96 17.62 12.15
C ALA A 97 22.39 16.35 12.81
N THR A 98 23.17 15.26 12.77
CA THR A 98 22.81 13.99 13.42
C THR A 98 22.66 14.15 14.94
N GLU A 99 23.60 14.85 15.58
CA GLU A 99 23.55 15.12 17.03
C GLU A 99 22.34 15.95 17.45
N HIS A 100 21.90 16.88 16.57
CA HIS A 100 20.74 17.74 16.83
C HIS A 100 19.41 17.11 16.36
N GLY A 101 19.44 15.99 15.65
CA GLY A 101 18.24 15.38 15.07
C GLY A 101 17.64 16.16 13.90
N PHE A 102 18.44 16.96 13.18
CA PHE A 102 17.96 17.76 12.04
C PHE A 102 18.07 16.99 10.73
N ALA A 103 17.11 17.20 9.82
CA ALA A 103 17.24 16.73 8.44
C ALA A 103 18.40 17.45 7.73
N VAL A 104 18.99 16.77 6.73
CA VAL A 104 20.07 17.29 5.91
C VAL A 104 19.65 17.33 4.44
N VAL A 105 19.91 18.46 3.77
CA VAL A 105 19.72 18.61 2.32
C VAL A 105 21.08 18.87 1.66
N GLY A 106 21.52 17.95 0.81
CA GLY A 106 22.71 18.12 -0.01
C GLY A 106 22.35 18.72 -1.38
N LEU A 107 23.04 19.78 -1.77
CA LEU A 107 22.88 20.47 -3.05
C LEU A 107 24.20 20.45 -3.84
N PRO A 108 24.68 19.25 -4.25
CA PRO A 108 25.96 19.11 -4.94
C PRO A 108 25.95 19.81 -6.30
N CYS A 109 27.09 20.39 -6.63
CA CYS A 109 27.45 20.90 -7.95
C CYS A 109 28.97 20.80 -8.06
N SER A 110 29.47 19.80 -8.79
CA SER A 110 30.88 19.43 -8.76
C SER A 110 31.35 18.62 -9.98
N GLY A 111 32.58 18.90 -10.39
CA GLY A 111 33.36 18.03 -11.28
C GLY A 111 33.97 16.80 -10.58
N GLY A 112 33.81 16.66 -9.25
CA GLY A 112 34.31 15.54 -8.46
C GLY A 112 35.43 15.92 -7.49
N THR A 113 36.43 15.06 -7.37
CA THR A 113 37.56 15.24 -6.44
C THR A 113 38.48 16.38 -6.86
N ARG A 114 39.03 17.13 -5.88
CA ARG A 114 40.08 18.12 -6.13
C ARG A 114 41.43 17.48 -6.45
N MET A 115 41.75 17.41 -7.73
CA MET A 115 42.97 16.75 -8.23
C MET A 115 44.27 17.37 -7.68
N GLN A 116 44.26 18.66 -7.37
CA GLN A 116 45.41 19.39 -6.79
C GLN A 116 45.82 18.84 -5.42
N GLU A 117 44.90 18.22 -4.69
CA GLU A 117 45.12 17.66 -3.36
C GLU A 117 45.28 16.13 -3.36
N GLY A 118 45.27 15.52 -4.55
CA GLY A 118 45.61 14.11 -4.77
C GLY A 118 44.70 13.10 -4.05
N THR A 119 45.26 11.93 -3.74
CA THR A 119 44.53 10.80 -3.12
C THR A 119 43.84 11.16 -1.80
N PRO A 120 44.41 11.97 -0.89
CA PRO A 120 43.71 12.39 0.33
C PRO A 120 42.37 13.09 0.07
N ALA A 121 42.26 13.92 -0.97
CA ALA A 121 41.00 14.54 -1.37
C ALA A 121 40.01 13.51 -1.92
N PHE A 122 40.50 12.51 -2.68
CA PHE A 122 39.67 11.40 -3.15
C PHE A 122 39.05 10.61 -1.99
N LEU A 123 39.84 10.31 -0.96
CA LEU A 123 39.39 9.57 0.21
C LEU A 123 38.39 10.34 1.09
N GLN A 124 38.20 11.66 0.88
CA GLN A 124 37.11 12.39 1.54
C GLN A 124 35.74 11.83 1.18
N MET A 125 35.56 11.30 -0.05
CA MET A 125 34.28 10.70 -0.46
C MET A 125 33.87 9.56 0.49
N ALA A 126 34.82 8.73 0.91
CA ALA A 126 34.56 7.64 1.87
C ALA A 126 34.18 8.18 3.26
N ALA A 127 34.85 9.24 3.72
CA ALA A 127 34.54 9.89 5.00
C ALA A 127 33.13 10.50 5.00
N ILE A 128 32.74 11.16 3.90
CA ILE A 128 31.41 11.72 3.73
C ILE A 128 30.35 10.62 3.69
N THR A 129 30.56 9.57 2.88
CA THR A 129 29.67 8.40 2.83
C THR A 129 29.43 7.82 4.22
N GLY A 130 30.49 7.63 5.01
CA GLY A 130 30.37 7.14 6.38
C GLY A 130 29.65 8.09 7.36
N ALA A 131 29.60 9.40 7.07
CA ALA A 131 28.78 10.34 7.83
C ALA A 131 27.30 10.24 7.41
N VAL A 132 27.00 10.20 6.12
CA VAL A 132 25.65 10.02 5.58
C VAL A 132 25.02 8.71 6.06
N THR A 133 25.75 7.59 6.00
CA THR A 133 25.26 6.29 6.46
C THR A 133 24.86 6.32 7.92
N ARG A 134 25.65 6.98 8.79
CA ARG A 134 25.31 7.11 10.21
C ARG A 134 24.12 8.04 10.46
N HIS A 135 24.00 9.11 9.67
CA HIS A 135 22.86 10.01 9.75
C HIS A 135 21.54 9.29 9.42
N ARG A 136 21.51 8.54 8.31
CA ARG A 136 20.34 7.75 7.90
C ARG A 136 20.04 6.62 8.89
N ALA A 137 21.06 5.94 9.41
CA ALA A 137 20.89 4.91 10.44
C ALA A 137 20.36 5.46 11.77
N ALA A 138 20.43 6.78 12.01
CA ALA A 138 19.79 7.45 13.14
C ALA A 138 18.30 7.79 12.88
N GLY A 139 17.73 7.36 11.74
CA GLY A 139 16.35 7.64 11.36
C GLY A 139 16.10 9.08 10.93
N LEU A 140 17.14 9.76 10.42
CA LEU A 140 17.06 11.17 10.00
C LEU A 140 17.07 11.29 8.48
N ALA A 141 16.25 12.22 7.97
CA ALA A 141 16.09 12.45 6.55
C ALA A 141 17.35 13.07 5.93
N TYR A 142 17.87 12.40 4.91
CA TYR A 142 18.95 12.89 4.05
C TYR A 142 18.42 13.05 2.62
N LEU A 143 18.24 14.29 2.17
CA LEU A 143 17.63 14.65 0.89
C LEU A 143 18.70 15.21 -0.05
N ILE A 144 18.57 14.97 -1.36
CA ILE A 144 19.51 15.47 -2.37
C ILE A 144 18.80 16.27 -3.45
N TYR A 145 19.41 17.38 -3.85
CA TYR A 145 19.10 18.11 -5.08
C TYR A 145 20.34 18.23 -5.97
N LEU A 146 20.42 17.42 -7.03
CA LEU A 146 21.54 17.36 -7.96
C LEU A 146 21.51 18.55 -8.93
N ARG A 147 22.57 19.37 -8.92
CA ARG A 147 22.69 20.55 -9.80
C ARG A 147 23.63 20.33 -10.96
N HIS A 148 23.55 21.23 -11.95
CA HIS A 148 24.44 21.21 -13.10
C HIS A 148 25.85 21.75 -12.74
N PRO A 149 26.94 21.02 -13.03
CA PRO A 149 27.02 19.58 -13.22
C PRO A 149 27.23 18.85 -11.88
N THR A 150 26.79 17.60 -11.77
CA THR A 150 27.16 16.72 -10.65
C THR A 150 27.75 15.43 -11.18
N THR A 151 29.07 15.31 -11.09
CA THR A 151 29.79 14.18 -11.70
C THR A 151 30.88 13.60 -10.80
N GLY A 152 31.46 12.48 -11.22
CA GLY A 152 32.64 11.92 -10.57
C GLY A 152 32.34 11.34 -9.19
N GLY A 153 33.32 11.47 -8.30
CA GLY A 153 33.25 10.97 -6.93
C GLY A 153 32.08 11.51 -6.13
N VAL A 154 31.59 12.73 -6.43
CA VAL A 154 30.43 13.33 -5.74
C VAL A 154 29.14 12.57 -6.08
N PHE A 155 28.89 12.32 -7.37
CA PHE A 155 27.73 11.51 -7.78
C PHE A 155 27.89 10.07 -7.30
N ALA A 156 29.09 9.50 -7.37
CA ALA A 156 29.36 8.14 -6.89
C ALA A 156 29.43 7.98 -5.35
N SER A 157 29.14 9.04 -4.59
CA SER A 157 29.11 9.00 -3.12
C SER A 157 27.88 9.74 -2.60
N TRP A 158 28.06 10.82 -1.83
CA TRP A 158 27.02 11.50 -1.08
C TRP A 158 25.91 12.09 -1.92
N GLY A 159 26.15 12.37 -3.21
CA GLY A 159 25.11 12.80 -4.16
C GLY A 159 24.11 11.71 -4.54
N SER A 160 24.43 10.42 -4.39
CA SER A 160 23.51 9.31 -4.71
C SER A 160 22.94 8.61 -3.47
N LEU A 161 23.22 9.13 -2.27
CA LEU A 161 22.80 8.51 -1.01
C LEU A 161 21.54 9.15 -0.42
N GLY A 162 20.86 10.03 -1.17
CA GLY A 162 19.57 10.60 -0.80
C GLY A 162 18.51 9.52 -0.57
N GLY A 163 17.73 9.65 0.50
CA GLY A 163 16.45 8.95 0.63
C GLY A 163 15.47 9.42 -0.46
N ILE A 164 15.52 10.72 -0.76
CA ILE A 164 14.88 11.37 -1.90
C ILE A 164 15.98 12.12 -2.68
N THR A 165 15.97 11.99 -4.00
CA THR A 165 16.94 12.61 -4.91
C THR A 165 16.22 13.29 -6.06
N TRP A 166 16.23 14.61 -6.06
CA TRP A 166 15.75 15.43 -7.17
C TRP A 166 16.93 15.96 -8.00
N ALA A 167 16.63 16.40 -9.22
CA ALA A 167 17.61 17.02 -10.11
C ALA A 167 17.10 18.34 -10.68
N GLN A 168 18.02 19.27 -10.91
CA GLN A 168 17.75 20.50 -11.64
C GLN A 168 17.46 20.19 -13.13
N PRO A 169 16.49 20.89 -13.78
CA PRO A 169 16.24 20.77 -15.22
C PRO A 169 17.52 20.95 -16.05
N GLY A 170 17.68 20.12 -17.08
CA GLY A 170 18.82 20.14 -18.00
C GLY A 170 20.18 19.76 -17.37
N ALA A 171 20.22 19.44 -16.08
CA ALA A 171 21.47 19.22 -15.37
C ALA A 171 22.26 18.04 -15.95
N LEU A 172 23.57 18.24 -16.05
CA LEU A 172 24.51 17.19 -16.44
C LEU A 172 24.89 16.39 -15.19
N ILE A 173 24.44 15.15 -15.14
CA ILE A 173 24.64 14.25 -14.01
C ILE A 173 25.18 12.92 -14.54
N GLY A 174 26.28 12.44 -13.98
CA GLY A 174 26.82 11.16 -14.42
C GLY A 174 28.12 10.77 -13.75
N PHE A 175 28.52 9.51 -13.90
CA PHE A 175 29.73 9.00 -13.26
C PHE A 175 30.98 9.76 -13.68
N LEU A 176 31.12 10.10 -14.96
CA LEU A 176 32.19 10.96 -15.49
C LEU A 176 31.59 11.97 -16.47
N GLY A 177 32.17 13.17 -16.52
CA GLY A 177 31.74 14.17 -17.49
C GLY A 177 31.97 13.72 -18.95
N PRO A 178 31.12 14.12 -19.91
CA PRO A 178 31.18 13.66 -21.31
C PRO A 178 32.56 13.85 -21.96
N ARG A 179 33.23 14.97 -21.63
CA ARG A 179 34.58 15.29 -22.13
C ARG A 179 35.63 14.28 -21.69
N VAL A 180 35.55 13.83 -20.43
CA VAL A 180 36.48 12.84 -19.86
C VAL A 180 36.23 11.48 -20.50
N VAL A 181 34.95 11.09 -20.67
CA VAL A 181 34.61 9.82 -21.30
C VAL A 181 35.06 9.78 -22.75
N ALA A 182 34.78 10.82 -23.53
CA ALA A 182 35.23 10.91 -24.93
C ALA A 182 36.76 10.80 -25.05
N GLY A 183 37.50 11.43 -24.13
CA GLY A 183 38.96 11.36 -24.10
C GLY A 183 39.52 9.97 -23.76
N LEU A 184 38.82 9.18 -22.94
CA LEU A 184 39.28 7.85 -22.50
C LEU A 184 38.79 6.71 -23.40
N VAL A 185 37.56 6.78 -23.90
CA VAL A 185 36.89 5.71 -24.66
C VAL A 185 37.00 5.95 -26.18
N GLY A 186 37.29 7.18 -26.61
CA GLY A 186 37.38 7.55 -28.03
C GLY A 186 36.02 7.73 -28.71
N THR A 187 34.92 7.48 -28.01
CA THR A 187 33.56 7.73 -28.48
C THR A 187 32.82 8.65 -27.49
N PRO A 188 32.13 9.70 -27.96
CA PRO A 188 31.36 10.56 -27.08
C PRO A 188 30.11 9.84 -26.55
N ILE A 189 29.71 10.15 -25.32
CA ILE A 189 28.39 9.76 -24.81
C ILE A 189 27.33 10.62 -25.51
N PRO A 190 26.18 10.06 -25.93
CA PRO A 190 25.05 10.84 -26.43
C PRO A 190 24.57 11.90 -25.43
N ASP A 191 24.19 13.07 -25.94
CA ASP A 191 23.93 14.27 -25.12
C ASP A 191 22.75 14.15 -24.15
N ASP A 192 21.83 13.23 -24.40
CA ASP A 192 20.61 12.98 -23.62
C ASP A 192 20.81 11.99 -22.46
N VAL A 193 21.83 11.12 -22.53
CA VAL A 193 22.03 10.02 -21.56
C VAL A 193 22.28 10.53 -20.14
N GLN A 194 23.07 11.58 -19.99
CA GLN A 194 23.47 12.15 -18.70
C GLN A 194 22.61 13.35 -18.27
N ARG A 195 21.44 13.53 -18.86
CA ARG A 195 20.50 14.61 -18.51
C ARG A 195 19.58 14.19 -17.38
N ALA A 196 19.26 15.14 -16.50
CA ALA A 196 18.32 14.96 -15.40
C ALA A 196 17.02 14.26 -15.83
N GLU A 197 16.43 14.67 -16.95
CA GLU A 197 15.18 14.11 -17.48
C GLU A 197 15.32 12.65 -17.90
N ASN A 198 16.46 12.27 -18.48
CA ASN A 198 16.72 10.88 -18.82
C ASN A 198 16.93 10.04 -17.56
N LEU A 199 17.69 10.55 -16.58
CA LEU A 199 17.88 9.87 -15.31
C LEU A 199 16.57 9.67 -14.55
N ALA A 200 15.65 10.64 -14.61
CA ALA A 200 14.31 10.53 -14.01
C ALA A 200 13.49 9.45 -14.72
N ARG A 201 13.45 9.45 -16.06
CA ARG A 201 12.79 8.38 -16.85
C ARG A 201 13.37 6.99 -16.61
N ARG A 202 14.63 6.90 -16.19
CA ARG A 202 15.31 5.63 -15.85
C ARG A 202 15.20 5.27 -14.36
N GLY A 203 14.50 6.07 -13.55
CA GLY A 203 14.34 5.86 -12.10
C GLY A 203 15.63 6.03 -11.28
N ILE A 204 16.64 6.71 -11.83
CA ILE A 204 17.92 6.99 -11.15
C ILE A 204 17.79 8.19 -10.21
N VAL A 205 16.98 9.17 -10.59
CA VAL A 205 16.53 10.28 -9.74
C VAL A 205 15.00 10.23 -9.63
N ASP A 206 14.43 10.74 -8.54
CA ASP A 206 13.00 10.64 -8.25
C ASP A 206 12.15 11.61 -9.06
N ASP A 207 12.68 12.82 -9.32
CA ASP A 207 11.99 13.84 -10.12
C ASP A 207 12.97 14.92 -10.61
N VAL A 208 12.52 15.69 -11.60
CA VAL A 208 13.18 16.91 -12.07
C VAL A 208 12.41 18.12 -11.53
N VAL A 209 13.10 18.97 -10.77
CA VAL A 209 12.49 20.05 -10.00
C VAL A 209 13.20 21.36 -10.29
N ALA A 210 12.48 22.38 -10.76
CA ALA A 210 13.05 23.69 -10.98
C ALA A 210 13.49 24.35 -9.64
N PRO A 211 14.59 25.12 -9.60
CA PRO A 211 15.07 25.73 -8.37
C PRO A 211 14.02 26.54 -7.59
N GLU A 212 13.12 27.22 -8.31
CA GLU A 212 12.01 28.00 -7.76
C GLU A 212 10.96 27.16 -7.02
N ASP A 213 10.75 25.91 -7.44
CA ASP A 213 9.78 24.98 -6.83
C ASP A 213 10.40 24.17 -5.68
N LEU A 214 11.74 24.18 -5.57
CA LEU A 214 12.47 23.33 -4.63
C LEU A 214 12.10 23.62 -3.17
N ARG A 215 11.90 24.89 -2.82
CA ARG A 215 11.52 25.28 -1.46
C ARG A 215 10.19 24.65 -1.05
N ASP A 216 9.19 24.71 -1.92
CA ASP A 216 7.86 24.17 -1.63
C ASP A 216 7.86 22.65 -1.57
N ARG A 217 8.65 21.99 -2.42
CA ARG A 217 8.84 20.54 -2.35
C ARG A 217 9.53 20.09 -1.06
N LEU A 218 10.61 20.77 -0.67
CA LEU A 218 11.30 20.49 0.59
C LEU A 218 10.36 20.72 1.77
N ARG A 219 9.61 21.83 1.76
CA ARG A 219 8.60 22.12 2.78
C ARG A 219 7.58 21.00 2.89
N GLY A 220 7.00 20.56 1.77
CA GLY A 220 6.02 19.47 1.77
C GLY A 220 6.58 18.19 2.40
N VAL A 221 7.82 17.81 2.05
CA VAL A 221 8.49 16.65 2.66
C VAL A 221 8.67 16.86 4.16
N LEU A 222 9.16 18.02 4.60
CA LEU A 222 9.39 18.31 6.02
C LEU A 222 8.08 18.32 6.82
N ASP A 223 7.01 18.89 6.28
CA ASP A 223 5.68 18.92 6.89
C ASP A 223 5.09 17.49 6.99
N ALA A 224 5.34 16.65 6.00
CA ALA A 224 4.95 15.24 6.03
C ALA A 224 5.82 14.40 6.97
N LEU A 225 7.06 14.81 7.24
CA LEU A 225 7.93 14.16 8.22
C LEU A 225 7.78 14.70 9.65
N ALA A 226 6.99 15.77 9.83
CA ALA A 226 6.69 16.29 11.14
C ALA A 226 5.99 15.23 12.00
N PRO A 227 6.21 15.23 13.33
CA PRO A 227 5.63 14.23 14.23
C PRO A 227 4.13 14.00 14.02
N ASP A 228 3.68 12.78 14.31
CA ASP A 228 2.26 12.44 14.25
C ASP A 228 1.44 13.39 15.12
N ILE A 229 0.36 13.92 14.54
CA ILE A 229 -0.62 14.71 15.27
C ILE A 229 -1.64 13.71 15.78
N ALA A 230 -1.92 13.71 17.09
CA ALA A 230 -2.96 12.87 17.65
C ALA A 230 -4.27 13.12 16.89
N PRO A 231 -5.01 12.07 16.48
CA PRO A 231 -6.23 12.27 15.72
C PRO A 231 -7.22 13.11 16.53
N ASP A 232 -7.82 14.13 15.90
CA ASP A 232 -9.10 14.65 16.38
C ASP A 232 -10.10 13.49 16.34
N ALA A 233 -10.88 13.32 17.41
CA ALA A 233 -11.86 12.24 17.52
C ALA A 233 -12.76 12.22 16.27
N VAL A 234 -12.54 11.24 15.39
CA VAL A 234 -13.31 11.10 14.16
C VAL A 234 -14.74 10.72 14.54
N ALA A 235 -15.71 11.49 14.06
CA ALA A 235 -17.12 11.13 14.19
C ALA A 235 -17.36 9.79 13.50
N GLU A 236 -18.11 8.89 14.16
CA GLU A 236 -18.51 7.58 13.63
C GLU A 236 -19.09 7.75 12.22
N SER A 237 -18.28 7.49 11.19
CA SER A 237 -18.73 7.40 9.81
C SER A 237 -19.36 6.01 9.63
N GLU A 238 -20.42 5.89 8.84
CA GLU A 238 -21.08 4.60 8.55
C GLU A 238 -20.09 3.65 7.85
N VAL A 239 -19.35 2.89 8.64
CA VAL A 239 -18.53 1.78 8.18
C VAL A 239 -19.47 0.61 7.92
N VAL A 240 -19.68 0.26 6.66
CA VAL A 240 -20.18 -1.07 6.31
C VAL A 240 -19.03 -2.04 6.51
N VAL A 241 -18.87 -2.52 7.74
CA VAL A 241 -18.11 -3.73 8.01
C VAL A 241 -19.02 -4.89 7.57
N PRO A 242 -18.64 -5.74 6.61
CA PRO A 242 -19.28 -7.05 6.50
C PRO A 242 -18.69 -7.91 7.62
N GLN A 243 -19.05 -7.60 8.86
CA GLN A 243 -19.09 -8.58 9.94
C GLN A 243 -20.55 -8.99 9.99
N ASP A 244 -20.80 -10.22 9.52
CA ASP A 244 -22.07 -10.96 9.67
C ASP A 244 -23.22 -10.66 8.70
N ALA A 245 -22.97 -10.01 7.55
CA ALA A 245 -23.93 -10.06 6.45
C ALA A 245 -23.86 -11.45 5.77
N PRO A 246 -24.95 -12.24 5.72
CA PRO A 246 -24.95 -13.49 4.96
C PRO A 246 -24.54 -13.18 3.52
N MET A 247 -23.55 -13.92 2.99
CA MET A 247 -23.27 -13.99 1.56
C MET A 247 -24.49 -14.64 0.86
N GLU A 248 -25.58 -13.89 0.73
CA GLU A 248 -26.82 -14.29 0.05
C GLU A 248 -26.77 -13.99 -1.46
N HIS A 249 -25.61 -13.62 -1.99
CA HIS A 249 -25.43 -13.40 -3.41
C HIS A 249 -24.94 -14.69 -4.06
N ALA A 250 -25.76 -15.26 -4.95
CA ALA A 250 -25.32 -16.27 -5.90
C ALA A 250 -24.01 -15.79 -6.57
N ALA A 251 -23.06 -16.72 -6.78
CA ALA A 251 -21.78 -16.40 -7.41
C ALA A 251 -22.01 -15.57 -8.69
N PRO A 252 -21.35 -14.42 -8.85
CA PRO A 252 -21.62 -13.52 -9.95
C PRO A 252 -21.40 -14.22 -11.29
N GLY A 253 -22.38 -14.13 -12.18
CA GLY A 253 -22.27 -14.71 -13.52
C GLY A 253 -21.12 -14.08 -14.32
N ALA A 254 -20.64 -14.77 -15.36
CA ALA A 254 -19.49 -14.32 -16.16
C ALA A 254 -19.66 -12.92 -16.75
N GLU A 255 -20.88 -12.51 -17.10
CA GLU A 255 -21.18 -11.17 -17.59
C GLU A 255 -20.98 -10.08 -16.51
N SER A 256 -21.33 -10.37 -15.26
CA SER A 256 -21.16 -9.44 -14.14
C SER A 256 -19.68 -9.26 -13.81
N VAL A 257 -18.93 -10.36 -13.72
CA VAL A 257 -17.46 -10.32 -13.51
C VAL A 257 -16.78 -9.55 -14.64
N TRP A 258 -17.18 -9.81 -15.90
CA TRP A 258 -16.62 -9.11 -17.05
C TRP A 258 -16.97 -7.62 -17.08
N SER A 259 -18.16 -7.26 -16.59
CA SER A 259 -18.56 -5.86 -16.45
C SER A 259 -17.66 -5.12 -15.46
N ALA A 260 -17.32 -5.72 -14.33
CA ALA A 260 -16.33 -5.15 -13.40
C ALA A 260 -14.93 -5.03 -14.03
N VAL A 261 -14.45 -6.07 -14.71
CA VAL A 261 -13.16 -6.05 -15.43
C VAL A 261 -13.12 -4.93 -16.46
N THR A 262 -14.18 -4.73 -17.23
CA THR A 262 -14.24 -3.66 -18.24
C THR A 262 -14.46 -2.28 -17.61
N ALA A 263 -15.19 -2.19 -16.49
CA ALA A 263 -15.42 -0.95 -15.75
C ALA A 263 -14.12 -0.36 -15.19
N THR A 264 -13.25 -1.19 -14.63
CA THR A 264 -11.94 -0.77 -14.08
C THR A 264 -10.96 -0.25 -15.16
N ARG A 265 -11.24 -0.48 -16.45
CA ARG A 265 -10.43 0.04 -17.56
C ARG A 265 -10.83 1.45 -17.98
N ARG A 266 -12.00 1.95 -17.55
CA ARG A 266 -12.48 3.28 -17.91
C ARG A 266 -11.59 4.38 -17.31
N PRO A 267 -11.36 5.50 -18.03
CA PRO A 267 -10.74 6.69 -17.44
C PRO A 267 -11.69 7.35 -16.44
N GLY A 268 -11.19 8.32 -15.67
CA GLY A 268 -12.02 9.04 -14.70
C GLY A 268 -12.47 8.15 -13.54
N ARG A 269 -11.59 7.25 -13.08
CA ARG A 269 -11.73 6.52 -11.83
C ARG A 269 -10.73 7.07 -10.82
N VAL A 270 -11.00 6.86 -9.53
CA VAL A 270 -10.10 7.28 -8.46
C VAL A 270 -8.78 6.56 -8.61
N GLY A 271 -7.71 7.32 -8.69
CA GLY A 271 -6.34 6.83 -8.82
C GLY A 271 -5.48 7.24 -7.64
N VAL A 272 -4.23 6.78 -7.66
CA VAL A 272 -3.22 7.17 -6.66
C VAL A 272 -3.06 8.69 -6.56
N ARG A 273 -3.17 9.42 -7.67
CA ARG A 273 -3.00 10.88 -7.70
C ARG A 273 -4.08 11.59 -6.89
N ASP A 274 -5.33 11.13 -6.97
CA ASP A 274 -6.43 11.68 -6.19
C ASP A 274 -6.24 11.43 -4.70
N LEU A 275 -5.72 10.24 -4.34
CA LEU A 275 -5.42 9.92 -2.95
C LEU A 275 -4.31 10.78 -2.34
N ILE A 276 -3.40 11.34 -3.16
CA ILE A 276 -2.31 12.21 -2.67
C ILE A 276 -2.52 13.69 -2.97
N ALA A 277 -3.58 14.05 -3.71
CA ALA A 277 -3.93 15.43 -4.06
C ALA A 277 -4.62 16.16 -2.88
N VAL A 278 -4.05 16.06 -1.68
CA VAL A 278 -4.59 16.67 -0.46
C VAL A 278 -3.52 17.48 0.26
N PRO A 279 -3.91 18.52 1.02
CA PRO A 279 -2.98 19.25 1.88
C PRO A 279 -2.20 18.32 2.82
N GLY A 280 -0.90 18.59 2.97
CA GLY A 280 -0.01 17.76 3.79
C GLY A 280 0.55 16.52 3.09
N SER A 281 0.23 16.32 1.80
CA SER A 281 0.94 15.34 0.96
C SER A 281 2.08 16.02 0.19
N ALA A 282 3.17 15.28 -0.03
CA ALA A 282 4.33 15.71 -0.77
C ALA A 282 4.70 14.68 -1.83
N LEU A 283 4.66 15.09 -3.10
CA LEU A 283 5.13 14.25 -4.19
C LEU A 283 6.65 14.09 -4.09
N VAL A 284 7.09 12.85 -3.92
CA VAL A 284 8.52 12.49 -3.89
C VAL A 284 9.01 12.29 -5.31
N GLY A 285 8.27 11.56 -6.13
CA GLY A 285 8.63 11.32 -7.53
C GLY A 285 7.53 10.63 -8.31
N ALA A 286 7.57 10.81 -9.63
CA ALA A 286 6.70 10.13 -10.56
C ALA A 286 7.52 9.63 -11.76
N CYS A 287 7.80 8.33 -11.80
CA CYS A 287 8.47 7.68 -12.91
C CYS A 287 7.42 6.90 -13.70
N GLY A 288 6.82 7.56 -14.70
CA GLY A 288 5.77 6.99 -15.55
C GLY A 288 4.63 6.36 -14.73
N PRO A 289 4.48 5.02 -14.73
CA PRO A 289 3.39 4.31 -14.05
C PRO A 289 3.53 4.17 -12.54
N ILE A 290 4.62 4.63 -11.92
CA ILE A 290 4.79 4.58 -10.46
C ILE A 290 4.87 5.99 -9.89
N VAL A 291 4.07 6.23 -8.85
CA VAL A 291 4.07 7.44 -8.05
C VAL A 291 4.52 7.09 -6.63
N VAL A 292 5.44 7.89 -6.10
CA VAL A 292 5.85 7.85 -4.70
C VAL A 292 5.57 9.20 -4.06
N ALA A 293 4.91 9.20 -2.91
CA ALA A 293 4.60 10.39 -2.15
C ALA A 293 4.72 10.13 -0.65
N LEU A 294 4.82 11.22 0.11
CA LEU A 294 4.51 11.21 1.53
C LEU A 294 3.10 11.76 1.69
N SER A 295 2.27 11.15 2.53
CA SER A 295 0.91 11.64 2.80
C SER A 295 0.55 11.36 4.25
N ARG A 296 -0.38 12.16 4.80
CA ARG A 296 -0.90 11.95 6.15
C ARG A 296 -2.27 11.32 6.11
N PHE A 297 -2.52 10.29 6.90
CA PHE A 297 -3.81 9.61 7.03
C PHE A 297 -4.24 9.66 8.50
N GLY A 298 -5.32 10.39 8.80
CA GLY A 298 -5.78 10.59 10.18
C GLY A 298 -4.71 11.17 11.12
N GLY A 299 -3.84 12.04 10.62
CA GLY A 299 -2.74 12.62 11.40
C GLY A 299 -1.44 11.80 11.39
N ARG A 300 -1.44 10.55 10.92
CA ARG A 300 -0.26 9.69 10.82
C ARG A 300 0.42 9.80 9.45
N SER A 301 1.73 10.04 9.42
CA SER A 301 2.48 10.12 8.16
C SER A 301 2.79 8.75 7.58
N ALA A 302 2.71 8.60 6.27
CA ALA A 302 3.00 7.35 5.56
C ALA A 302 3.68 7.61 4.21
N VAL A 303 4.52 6.66 3.79
CA VAL A 303 5.03 6.57 2.42
C VAL A 303 3.97 5.90 1.55
N VAL A 304 3.46 6.62 0.55
CA VAL A 304 2.51 6.12 -0.44
C VAL A 304 3.26 5.69 -1.69
N ILE A 305 3.04 4.46 -2.13
CA ILE A 305 3.61 3.90 -3.36
C ILE A 305 2.45 3.40 -4.22
N GLY A 306 2.17 4.04 -5.34
CA GLY A 306 1.01 3.68 -6.14
C GLY A 306 1.29 3.52 -7.62
N GLN A 307 0.44 2.70 -8.24
CA GLN A 307 0.39 2.48 -9.67
C GLN A 307 -0.55 3.50 -10.31
N ASP A 308 -0.04 4.22 -11.30
CA ASP A 308 -0.78 5.23 -12.03
C ASP A 308 -1.43 4.59 -13.26
N ALA A 309 -2.73 4.30 -13.16
CA ALA A 309 -3.47 3.63 -14.21
C ALA A 309 -3.61 4.49 -15.49
N ASP A 310 -3.64 5.82 -15.38
CA ASP A 310 -3.70 6.71 -16.55
C ASP A 310 -2.42 6.64 -17.36
N ARG A 311 -1.27 6.60 -16.69
CA ARG A 311 0.04 6.43 -17.34
C ARG A 311 0.17 5.07 -18.02
N GLN A 312 -0.33 4.02 -17.38
CA GLN A 312 -0.35 2.67 -17.95
C GLN A 312 -1.28 2.58 -19.16
N ARG A 313 -2.44 3.26 -19.13
CA ARG A 313 -3.34 3.41 -20.29
C ARG A 313 -2.68 4.18 -21.45
N ALA A 314 -1.83 5.14 -21.13
CA ALA A 314 -1.03 5.86 -22.13
C ALA A 314 0.15 5.04 -22.69
N GLY A 315 0.34 3.80 -22.24
CA GLY A 315 1.35 2.86 -22.74
C GLY A 315 2.62 2.79 -21.89
N GLU A 316 2.72 3.54 -20.79
CA GLU A 316 3.85 3.47 -19.87
C GLU A 316 3.66 2.30 -18.90
N LEU A 317 4.19 1.11 -19.21
CA LEU A 317 4.01 -0.08 -18.37
C LEU A 317 5.12 -0.26 -17.32
N ILE A 318 4.81 -1.04 -16.28
CA ILE A 318 5.73 -1.24 -15.15
C ILE A 318 6.86 -2.19 -15.56
N GLY A 319 8.01 -1.60 -15.89
CA GLY A 319 9.29 -2.31 -16.08
C GLY A 319 10.19 -2.40 -14.82
N PRO A 320 11.40 -3.00 -14.95
CA PRO A 320 12.30 -3.29 -13.83
C PRO A 320 12.79 -2.06 -13.05
N HIS A 321 13.04 -0.95 -13.72
CA HIS A 321 13.55 0.27 -13.09
C HIS A 321 12.50 0.95 -12.20
N HIS A 322 11.22 0.85 -12.54
CA HIS A 322 10.12 1.32 -11.68
C HIS A 322 10.08 0.55 -10.36
N LEU A 323 10.31 -0.77 -10.39
CA LEU A 323 10.36 -1.59 -9.18
C LEU A 323 11.59 -1.26 -8.31
N ARG A 324 12.72 -0.83 -8.90
CA ARG A 324 13.86 -0.31 -8.13
C ARG A 324 13.52 0.99 -7.41
N MET A 325 12.68 1.84 -8.00
CA MET A 325 12.16 3.04 -7.33
C MET A 325 11.26 2.67 -6.15
N VAL A 326 10.35 1.70 -6.32
CA VAL A 326 9.52 1.17 -5.22
C VAL A 326 10.39 0.68 -4.06
N ARG A 327 11.39 -0.14 -4.35
CA ARG A 327 12.34 -0.70 -3.36
C ARG A 327 13.12 0.38 -2.59
N ARG A 328 13.53 1.45 -3.28
CA ARG A 328 14.14 2.63 -2.63
C ARG A 328 13.16 3.33 -1.69
N ALA A 329 11.90 3.48 -2.08
CA ALA A 329 10.86 4.06 -1.22
C ALA A 329 10.58 3.19 0.02
N LEU A 330 10.58 1.85 -0.12
CA LEU A 330 10.47 0.92 1.01
C LEU A 330 11.65 1.04 1.98
N THR A 331 12.87 1.18 1.45
CA THR A 331 14.07 1.42 2.26
C THR A 331 13.96 2.75 3.01
N PHE A 332 13.48 3.81 2.35
CA PHE A 332 13.26 5.11 2.97
C PHE A 332 12.22 5.06 4.09
N ALA A 333 11.10 4.35 3.87
CA ALA A 333 10.09 4.12 4.89
C ALA A 333 10.66 3.37 6.10
N ALA A 334 11.44 2.31 5.87
CA ALA A 334 12.07 1.52 6.93
C ALA A 334 13.04 2.34 7.78
N GLU A 335 13.89 3.15 7.15
CA GLU A 335 14.87 3.98 7.85
C GLU A 335 14.22 5.04 8.74
N LEU A 336 13.14 5.67 8.26
CA LEU A 336 12.41 6.69 9.02
C LEU A 336 11.32 6.12 9.95
N GLY A 337 11.10 4.80 9.94
CA GLY A 337 10.04 4.18 10.73
C GLY A 337 8.62 4.54 10.27
N LEU A 338 8.46 4.94 9.00
CA LEU A 338 7.17 5.37 8.46
C LEU A 338 6.34 4.16 7.98
N PRO A 339 5.03 4.14 8.26
CA PRO A 339 4.08 3.27 7.57
C PRO A 339 4.20 3.31 6.05
N VAL A 340 3.86 2.20 5.39
CA VAL A 340 3.77 2.12 3.93
C VAL A 340 2.31 1.89 3.51
N VAL A 341 1.84 2.69 2.57
CA VAL A 341 0.56 2.50 1.89
C VAL A 341 0.83 2.19 0.43
N THR A 342 0.47 1.00 -0.04
CA THR A 342 0.57 0.66 -1.45
C THR A 342 -0.78 0.80 -2.14
N VAL A 343 -0.79 1.33 -3.36
CA VAL A 343 -2.00 1.53 -4.17
C VAL A 343 -1.86 0.75 -5.48
N ILE A 344 -2.77 -0.19 -5.70
CA ILE A 344 -2.72 -1.16 -6.80
C ILE A 344 -3.81 -0.83 -7.80
N ASP A 345 -3.38 -0.51 -9.02
CA ASP A 345 -4.24 -0.34 -10.20
C ASP A 345 -3.38 -0.52 -11.46
N THR A 346 -3.17 -1.78 -11.85
CA THR A 346 -2.29 -2.17 -12.95
C THR A 346 -2.91 -3.26 -13.84
N PRO A 347 -2.86 -3.10 -15.17
CA PRO A 347 -3.15 -4.18 -16.10
C PRO A 347 -2.02 -5.23 -16.16
N GLY A 348 -0.86 -4.97 -15.56
CA GLY A 348 0.28 -5.87 -15.51
C GLY A 348 1.60 -5.19 -15.81
N ALA A 349 2.67 -5.98 -15.76
CA ALA A 349 4.03 -5.52 -16.04
C ALA A 349 4.29 -5.35 -17.55
N GLU A 350 5.36 -4.66 -17.89
CA GLU A 350 5.84 -4.54 -19.27
C GLU A 350 6.24 -5.91 -19.84
N LEU A 351 5.78 -6.23 -21.05
CA LEU A 351 6.08 -7.47 -21.76
C LEU A 351 6.98 -7.21 -22.97
N SER A 352 8.19 -6.70 -22.73
CA SER A 352 9.17 -6.37 -23.76
C SER A 352 10.47 -7.16 -23.62
N VAL A 353 11.25 -7.26 -24.71
CA VAL A 353 12.60 -7.87 -24.67
C VAL A 353 13.49 -7.17 -23.66
N ALA A 354 13.41 -5.83 -23.59
CA ALA A 354 14.21 -5.06 -22.64
C ALA A 354 13.82 -5.38 -21.19
N ALA A 355 12.53 -5.53 -20.88
CA ALA A 355 12.07 -5.89 -19.54
C ALA A 355 12.60 -7.27 -19.10
N GLU A 356 12.66 -8.24 -20.03
CA GLU A 356 13.25 -9.55 -19.78
C GLU A 356 14.77 -9.46 -19.54
N GLU A 357 15.50 -8.77 -20.43
CA GLU A 357 16.96 -8.60 -20.34
C GLU A 357 17.39 -7.83 -19.09
N ASP A 358 16.60 -6.85 -18.66
CA ASP A 358 16.83 -6.05 -17.45
C ASP A 358 16.36 -6.74 -16.15
N GLY A 359 15.78 -7.95 -16.26
CA GLY A 359 15.49 -8.84 -15.14
C GLY A 359 14.19 -8.56 -14.38
N LEU A 360 13.09 -8.26 -15.08
CA LEU A 360 11.77 -7.93 -14.50
C LEU A 360 11.31 -8.93 -13.43
N ALA A 361 11.33 -10.23 -13.72
CA ALA A 361 10.91 -11.26 -12.76
C ALA A 361 11.71 -11.21 -11.45
N GLY A 362 13.02 -10.96 -11.54
CA GLY A 362 13.89 -10.80 -10.38
C GLY A 362 13.57 -9.54 -9.56
N GLU A 363 13.21 -8.44 -10.22
CA GLU A 363 12.80 -7.22 -9.52
C GLU A 363 11.42 -7.37 -8.85
N ILE A 364 10.47 -8.09 -9.46
CA ILE A 364 9.18 -8.41 -8.83
C ILE A 364 9.41 -9.21 -7.54
N ALA A 365 10.25 -10.26 -7.61
CA ALA A 365 10.56 -11.10 -6.45
C ALA A 365 11.22 -10.30 -5.31
N ARG A 366 12.20 -9.45 -5.62
CA ARG A 366 12.87 -8.60 -4.62
C ARG A 366 11.91 -7.57 -4.02
N CYS A 367 11.12 -6.90 -4.84
CA CYS A 367 10.14 -5.91 -4.39
C CYS A 367 9.13 -6.54 -3.42
N THR A 368 8.58 -7.70 -3.79
CA THR A 368 7.65 -8.45 -2.95
C THR A 368 8.30 -8.83 -1.62
N ALA A 369 9.52 -9.38 -1.65
CA ALA A 369 10.24 -9.78 -0.45
C ALA A 369 10.59 -8.59 0.47
N GLU A 370 10.97 -7.46 -0.10
CA GLU A 370 11.29 -6.24 0.64
C GLU A 370 10.05 -5.60 1.27
N LEU A 371 8.91 -5.58 0.56
CA LEU A 371 7.63 -5.13 1.12
C LEU A 371 7.20 -6.03 2.29
N MET A 372 7.29 -7.36 2.12
CA MET A 372 6.98 -8.30 3.20
C MET A 372 7.90 -8.14 4.41
N GLY A 373 9.16 -7.77 4.19
CA GLY A 373 10.19 -7.63 5.22
C GLY A 373 10.32 -6.24 5.85
N VAL A 374 9.56 -5.23 5.41
CA VAL A 374 9.71 -3.86 5.93
C VAL A 374 9.34 -3.80 7.42
N PRO A 375 10.15 -3.17 8.30
CA PRO A 375 9.94 -3.19 9.75
C PRO A 375 8.87 -2.19 10.23
N THR A 376 7.96 -1.76 9.37
CA THR A 376 6.91 -0.77 9.64
C THR A 376 5.54 -1.34 9.24
N VAL A 377 4.46 -0.73 9.70
CA VAL A 377 3.09 -1.18 9.35
C VAL A 377 2.79 -0.89 7.88
N THR A 378 1.99 -1.75 7.25
CA THR A 378 1.72 -1.72 5.82
C THR A 378 0.26 -1.95 5.51
N VAL A 379 -0.28 -1.14 4.58
CA VAL A 379 -1.64 -1.27 4.07
C VAL A 379 -1.60 -1.28 2.55
N SER A 380 -2.29 -2.22 1.90
CA SER A 380 -2.48 -2.20 0.44
C SER A 380 -3.92 -1.85 0.11
N VAL A 381 -4.10 -1.11 -0.97
CA VAL A 381 -5.41 -0.69 -1.47
C VAL A 381 -5.51 -1.05 -2.95
N LEU A 382 -6.41 -1.95 -3.29
CA LEU A 382 -6.73 -2.31 -4.66
C LEU A 382 -7.89 -1.44 -5.18
N LEU A 383 -7.60 -0.52 -6.10
CA LEU A 383 -8.58 0.44 -6.62
C LEU A 383 -9.34 -0.05 -7.85
N GLY A 384 -8.72 -0.92 -8.63
CA GLY A 384 -9.28 -1.38 -9.90
C GLY A 384 -8.65 -2.67 -10.36
N GLN A 385 -7.67 -2.56 -11.25
CA GLN A 385 -7.03 -3.73 -11.85
C GLN A 385 -5.86 -4.22 -10.97
N GLY A 386 -5.82 -5.52 -10.68
CA GLY A 386 -4.71 -6.15 -9.97
C GLY A 386 -4.17 -7.33 -10.77
N SER A 387 -3.30 -7.08 -11.73
CA SER A 387 -2.84 -8.12 -12.66
C SER A 387 -1.37 -8.53 -12.46
N GLY A 388 -1.18 -9.83 -12.22
CA GLY A 388 0.11 -10.52 -12.26
C GLY A 388 1.17 -9.99 -11.30
N GLY A 389 2.43 -10.16 -11.70
CA GLY A 389 3.57 -9.85 -10.84
C GLY A 389 3.71 -8.37 -10.46
N ALA A 390 3.23 -7.45 -11.30
CA ALA A 390 3.21 -6.03 -10.99
C ALA A 390 2.28 -5.71 -9.82
N ALA A 391 1.07 -6.30 -9.79
CA ALA A 391 0.17 -6.17 -8.65
C ALA A 391 0.75 -6.88 -7.42
N LEU A 392 1.26 -8.10 -7.59
CA LEU A 392 1.85 -8.89 -6.50
C LEU A 392 2.99 -8.15 -5.79
N ALA A 393 3.81 -7.40 -6.52
CA ALA A 393 4.93 -6.63 -5.97
C ALA A 393 4.53 -5.58 -4.93
N LEU A 394 3.25 -5.16 -4.91
CA LEU A 394 2.69 -4.16 -4.01
C LEU A 394 1.57 -4.70 -3.10
N PHE A 395 1.27 -6.00 -3.16
CA PHE A 395 0.10 -6.59 -2.54
C PHE A 395 0.25 -7.10 -1.10
N PRO A 396 1.32 -7.83 -0.72
CA PRO A 396 1.36 -8.52 0.58
C PRO A 396 1.68 -7.57 1.73
N THR A 397 0.63 -7.02 2.33
CA THR A 397 0.69 -6.07 3.47
C THR A 397 -0.04 -6.63 4.70
N ASP A 398 0.09 -5.93 5.84
CA ASP A 398 -0.54 -6.29 7.11
C ASP A 398 -2.08 -6.20 7.00
N ARG A 399 -2.57 -5.17 6.33
CA ARG A 399 -3.99 -4.98 5.98
C ARG A 399 -4.17 -4.78 4.49
N ARG A 400 -5.23 -5.35 3.94
CA ARG A 400 -5.55 -5.34 2.50
C ARG A 400 -6.98 -4.86 2.30
N VAL A 401 -7.09 -3.71 1.64
CA VAL A 401 -8.35 -3.04 1.33
C VAL A 401 -8.59 -3.14 -0.18
N ALA A 402 -9.85 -3.24 -0.60
CA ALA A 402 -10.19 -3.17 -2.02
C ALA A 402 -11.51 -2.43 -2.25
N LEU A 403 -11.64 -1.80 -3.43
CA LEU A 403 -12.95 -1.39 -3.92
C LEU A 403 -13.79 -2.62 -4.30
N SER A 404 -15.10 -2.51 -4.12
CA SER A 404 -16.04 -3.62 -4.35
C SER A 404 -16.06 -4.14 -5.79
N ASP A 405 -15.72 -3.29 -6.76
CA ASP A 405 -15.65 -3.62 -8.18
C ASP A 405 -14.22 -3.88 -8.69
N ALA A 406 -13.23 -3.86 -7.78
CA ALA A 406 -11.85 -4.18 -8.10
C ALA A 406 -11.64 -5.71 -8.24
N TRP A 407 -10.55 -6.09 -8.91
CA TRP A 407 -10.24 -7.50 -9.15
C TRP A 407 -8.73 -7.78 -9.10
N LEU A 408 -8.37 -8.98 -8.67
CA LEU A 408 -6.99 -9.45 -8.57
C LEU A 408 -6.85 -10.81 -9.29
N SER A 409 -5.90 -10.93 -10.21
CA SER A 409 -5.69 -12.12 -11.04
C SER A 409 -4.21 -12.35 -11.35
N PRO A 410 -3.76 -13.62 -11.53
CA PRO A 410 -2.37 -13.92 -11.92
C PRO A 410 -1.95 -13.35 -13.28
N LEU A 411 -2.92 -13.09 -14.16
CA LEU A 411 -2.72 -12.51 -15.49
C LEU A 411 -3.95 -11.67 -15.86
N PRO A 412 -3.84 -10.78 -16.87
CA PRO A 412 -5.04 -10.27 -17.51
C PRO A 412 -5.91 -11.45 -17.94
N PRO A 413 -7.24 -11.42 -17.75
CA PRO A 413 -8.12 -12.52 -18.13
C PRO A 413 -7.91 -13.02 -19.58
N GLU A 414 -7.59 -12.11 -20.50
CA GLU A 414 -7.21 -12.42 -21.88
C GLU A 414 -5.93 -13.25 -21.97
N GLY A 415 -4.91 -12.92 -21.17
CA GLY A 415 -3.67 -13.68 -21.07
C GLY A 415 -3.87 -15.07 -20.49
N ALA A 416 -4.71 -15.19 -19.46
CA ALA A 416 -5.10 -16.48 -18.90
C ALA A 416 -5.85 -17.35 -19.94
N SER A 417 -6.73 -16.72 -20.73
CA SER A 417 -7.43 -17.37 -21.85
C SER A 417 -6.48 -17.89 -22.93
N LEU A 418 -5.44 -17.13 -23.27
CA LEU A 418 -4.42 -17.59 -24.21
C LEU A 418 -3.66 -18.84 -23.71
N ILE A 419 -3.43 -18.97 -22.40
CA ILE A 419 -2.75 -20.14 -21.83
C ILE A 419 -3.66 -21.37 -21.88
N VAL A 420 -4.92 -21.24 -21.46
CA VAL A 420 -5.84 -22.38 -21.29
C VAL A 420 -6.51 -22.78 -22.60
N HIS A 421 -6.99 -21.81 -23.37
CA HIS A 421 -7.79 -22.02 -24.58
C HIS A 421 -7.06 -21.69 -25.89
N ARG A 422 -5.87 -21.07 -25.82
CA ARG A 422 -5.10 -20.59 -26.99
C ARG A 422 -5.82 -19.51 -27.80
N ASP A 423 -6.79 -18.83 -27.19
CA ASP A 423 -7.48 -17.66 -27.73
C ASP A 423 -7.91 -16.73 -26.58
N VAL A 424 -8.35 -15.51 -26.88
CA VAL A 424 -8.79 -14.51 -25.87
C VAL A 424 -10.31 -14.49 -25.62
N SER A 425 -11.09 -15.24 -26.40
CA SER A 425 -12.56 -15.16 -26.37
C SER A 425 -13.20 -15.76 -25.12
N HIS A 426 -12.44 -16.58 -24.38
CA HIS A 426 -12.89 -17.22 -23.14
C HIS A 426 -12.52 -16.42 -21.87
N ALA A 427 -11.99 -15.19 -22.02
CA ALA A 427 -11.53 -14.36 -20.91
C ALA A 427 -12.59 -14.12 -19.83
N ALA A 428 -13.84 -13.83 -20.23
CA ALA A 428 -14.95 -13.62 -19.27
C ALA A 428 -15.26 -14.89 -18.46
N GLY A 429 -15.26 -16.06 -19.11
CA GLY A 429 -15.48 -17.34 -18.44
C GLY A 429 -14.36 -17.70 -17.48
N ILE A 430 -13.11 -17.43 -17.86
CA ILE A 430 -11.94 -17.64 -16.98
C ILE A 430 -11.97 -16.70 -15.79
N ALA A 431 -12.24 -15.42 -16.00
CA ALA A 431 -12.32 -14.43 -14.93
C ALA A 431 -13.31 -14.88 -13.85
N ALA A 432 -14.51 -15.31 -14.26
CA ALA A 432 -15.52 -15.82 -13.33
C ALA A 432 -15.11 -17.15 -12.69
N GLY A 433 -14.56 -18.08 -13.48
CA GLY A 433 -14.11 -19.38 -12.96
C GLY A 433 -12.95 -19.30 -11.97
N GLN A 434 -12.18 -18.21 -11.98
CA GLN A 434 -11.05 -17.96 -11.08
C GLN A 434 -11.42 -17.10 -9.85
N GLN A 435 -12.67 -16.66 -9.73
CA GLN A 435 -13.17 -15.85 -8.60
C GLN A 435 -12.31 -14.60 -8.36
N ILE A 436 -12.03 -13.83 -9.42
CA ILE A 436 -11.04 -12.75 -9.38
C ILE A 436 -11.55 -11.47 -8.68
N LEU A 437 -12.85 -11.35 -8.40
CA LEU A 437 -13.41 -10.13 -7.83
C LEU A 437 -13.01 -9.96 -6.37
N ALA A 438 -12.76 -8.71 -5.95
CA ALA A 438 -12.38 -8.39 -4.57
C ALA A 438 -13.39 -8.91 -3.54
N ILE A 439 -14.68 -8.84 -3.84
CA ILE A 439 -15.75 -9.37 -2.98
C ILE A 439 -15.68 -10.89 -2.80
N GLU A 440 -15.35 -11.64 -3.86
CA GLU A 440 -15.20 -13.10 -3.79
C GLU A 440 -13.94 -13.46 -3.00
N LEU A 441 -12.84 -12.75 -3.29
CA LEU A 441 -11.56 -12.90 -2.63
C LEU A 441 -11.62 -12.54 -1.14
N ALA A 442 -12.47 -11.59 -0.73
CA ALA A 442 -12.74 -11.29 0.68
C ALA A 442 -13.31 -12.52 1.41
N GLY A 443 -14.26 -13.24 0.79
CA GLY A 443 -14.78 -14.51 1.30
C GLY A 443 -13.72 -15.62 1.43
N LEU A 444 -12.59 -15.50 0.72
CA LEU A 444 -11.43 -16.40 0.82
C LEU A 444 -10.35 -15.90 1.79
N GLY A 445 -10.61 -14.82 2.54
CA GLY A 445 -9.67 -14.22 3.49
C GLY A 445 -8.53 -13.41 2.83
N VAL A 446 -8.70 -13.03 1.56
CA VAL A 446 -7.68 -12.27 0.82
C VAL A 446 -7.69 -10.79 1.22
N PHE A 447 -8.87 -10.18 1.38
CA PHE A 447 -9.05 -8.79 1.77
C PHE A 447 -9.64 -8.68 3.17
N ASP A 448 -9.16 -7.72 3.96
CA ASP A 448 -9.66 -7.42 5.31
C ASP A 448 -10.88 -6.50 5.26
N ARG A 449 -10.94 -5.60 4.26
CA ARG A 449 -12.00 -4.60 4.13
C ARG A 449 -12.34 -4.33 2.68
N ILE A 450 -13.64 -4.27 2.38
CA ILE A 450 -14.17 -3.87 1.07
C ILE A 450 -14.84 -2.51 1.20
N VAL A 451 -14.52 -1.60 0.29
CA VAL A 451 -15.09 -0.26 0.21
C VAL A 451 -16.01 -0.20 -1.01
N ALA A 452 -17.24 0.28 -0.84
CA ALA A 452 -18.16 0.46 -1.96
C ALA A 452 -17.53 1.39 -3.01
N ALA A 453 -17.51 0.95 -4.27
CA ALA A 453 -17.21 1.82 -5.39
C ALA A 453 -18.31 2.90 -5.50
N GLY A 454 -17.94 4.16 -5.74
CA GLY A 454 -18.92 5.21 -5.97
C GLY A 454 -19.74 4.91 -7.23
N GLU A 455 -21.06 5.08 -7.16
CA GLU A 455 -21.93 5.03 -8.34
C GLU A 455 -21.59 6.23 -9.24
N MET A 456 -21.10 5.98 -10.45
CA MET A 456 -21.17 6.99 -11.51
C MET A 456 -22.50 6.78 -12.22
N GLU A 457 -23.46 7.68 -12.02
CA GLU A 457 -24.70 7.68 -12.80
C GLU A 457 -24.33 7.74 -14.30
N ASP A 458 -24.84 6.80 -15.10
CA ASP A 458 -24.61 6.69 -16.55
C ASP A 458 -25.33 7.81 -17.35
N GLY A 459 -25.29 9.05 -16.86
CA GLY A 459 -25.80 10.26 -17.52
C GLY A 459 -24.67 11.13 -18.06
N GLU A 460 -24.98 11.98 -19.05
CA GLU A 460 -24.12 13.10 -19.46
C GLU A 460 -23.95 14.04 -18.26
N MET A 461 -22.99 13.75 -17.38
CA MET A 461 -22.63 14.65 -16.27
C MET A 461 -21.96 15.90 -16.84
N GLU A 462 -22.37 17.07 -16.38
CA GLU A 462 -21.62 18.31 -16.62
C GLU A 462 -20.23 18.17 -15.96
N ASP A 463 -19.17 18.71 -16.57
CA ASP A 463 -17.75 18.56 -16.18
C ASP A 463 -17.43 18.85 -14.68
N GLY A 464 -18.35 19.44 -13.92
CA GLY A 464 -18.23 19.71 -12.49
C GLY A 464 -18.68 18.58 -11.55
N GLU A 465 -19.70 17.79 -11.89
CA GLU A 465 -20.28 16.78 -10.98
C GLU A 465 -19.40 15.52 -10.86
N ALA A 466 -18.70 15.16 -11.94
CA ALA A 466 -17.75 14.05 -11.95
C ALA A 466 -16.54 14.27 -11.03
N GLY A 467 -16.12 15.54 -10.84
CA GLY A 467 -15.02 15.90 -9.95
C GLY A 467 -15.38 15.73 -8.46
N ASP A 468 -16.62 16.06 -8.09
CA ASP A 468 -17.11 15.97 -6.71
C ASP A 468 -17.27 14.51 -6.26
N GLY A 469 -17.78 13.63 -7.14
CA GLY A 469 -17.88 12.19 -6.86
C GLY A 469 -16.51 11.51 -6.69
N MET A 470 -15.52 11.95 -7.46
CA MET A 470 -14.14 11.47 -7.37
C MET A 470 -13.49 11.85 -6.05
N ALA A 471 -13.62 13.14 -5.68
CA ALA A 471 -13.09 13.66 -4.43
C ALA A 471 -13.74 12.99 -3.20
N ALA A 472 -15.05 12.72 -3.25
CA ALA A 472 -15.76 11.99 -2.21
C ALA A 472 -15.25 10.53 -2.08
N SER A 473 -15.03 9.85 -3.21
CA SER A 473 -14.48 8.49 -3.23
C SER A 473 -13.05 8.45 -2.68
N ALA A 474 -12.19 9.38 -3.10
CA ALA A 474 -10.84 9.51 -2.59
C ALA A 474 -10.82 9.78 -1.08
N THR A 475 -11.70 10.65 -0.59
CA THR A 475 -11.85 10.95 0.84
C THR A 475 -12.20 9.70 1.65
N ARG A 476 -13.22 8.94 1.21
CA ARG A 476 -13.64 7.69 1.86
C ARG A 476 -12.52 6.65 1.91
N ILE A 477 -11.78 6.47 0.81
CA ILE A 477 -10.64 5.54 0.77
C ILE A 477 -9.55 5.99 1.75
N ARG A 478 -9.27 7.29 1.82
CA ARG A 478 -8.27 7.85 2.75
C ARG A 478 -8.66 7.68 4.22
N GLU A 479 -9.94 7.83 4.55
CA GLU A 479 -10.48 7.54 5.88
C GLU A 479 -10.29 6.07 6.25
N VAL A 480 -10.61 5.16 5.33
CA VAL A 480 -10.39 3.72 5.54
C VAL A 480 -8.90 3.40 5.74
N ILE A 481 -8.01 3.98 4.93
CA ILE A 481 -6.55 3.81 5.13
C ILE A 481 -6.14 4.32 6.52
N ALA A 482 -6.68 5.46 6.95
CA ALA A 482 -6.40 6.00 8.28
C ALA A 482 -6.84 5.02 9.37
N ASP A 483 -8.05 4.48 9.31
CA ASP A 483 -8.54 3.49 10.28
C ASP A 483 -7.63 2.26 10.36
N GLU A 484 -7.27 1.68 9.21
CA GLU A 484 -6.41 0.50 9.15
C GLU A 484 -5.03 0.79 9.75
N LEU A 485 -4.44 1.94 9.42
CA LEU A 485 -3.17 2.38 9.99
C LEU A 485 -3.25 2.63 11.51
N HIS A 486 -4.37 3.13 12.04
CA HIS A 486 -4.54 3.34 13.48
C HIS A 486 -4.81 2.04 14.23
N SER A 487 -5.48 1.07 13.60
CA SER A 487 -5.73 -0.25 14.18
C SER A 487 -4.45 -1.06 14.38
N LEU A 488 -3.41 -0.78 13.59
CA LEU A 488 -2.12 -1.48 13.63
C LEU A 488 -1.13 -0.80 14.59
N SER A 489 -0.84 -1.50 15.70
CA SER A 489 0.18 -1.08 16.67
C SER A 489 1.60 -1.53 16.31
N ALA A 490 1.74 -2.60 15.52
CA ALA A 490 3.02 -3.17 15.09
C ALA A 490 2.89 -3.89 13.72
N PRO A 491 4.00 -4.11 13.00
CA PRO A 491 4.02 -4.95 11.81
C PRO A 491 3.51 -6.38 12.08
N ASP A 492 2.80 -6.99 11.13
CA ASP A 492 2.30 -8.37 11.20
C ASP A 492 2.82 -9.22 10.01
N PRO A 493 4.01 -9.82 10.14
CA PRO A 493 4.57 -10.70 9.10
C PRO A 493 3.70 -11.91 8.76
N ALA A 494 2.84 -12.38 9.68
CA ALA A 494 1.95 -13.51 9.43
C ALA A 494 0.82 -13.09 8.50
N ALA A 495 0.22 -11.91 8.71
CA ALA A 495 -0.79 -11.35 7.81
C ALA A 495 -0.23 -11.14 6.39
N ARG A 496 1.01 -10.66 6.26
CA ARG A 496 1.67 -10.47 4.94
C ARG A 496 1.83 -11.77 4.15
N SER A 497 2.03 -12.89 4.85
CA SER A 497 2.26 -14.21 4.25
C SER A 497 1.04 -15.13 4.26
N ARG A 498 -0.15 -14.62 4.65
CA ARG A 498 -1.37 -15.43 4.73
C ARG A 498 -1.75 -16.04 3.38
N VAL A 499 -2.07 -17.34 3.42
CA VAL A 499 -2.51 -18.11 2.26
C VAL A 499 -4.04 -18.06 2.21
N PRO A 500 -4.65 -17.70 1.07
CA PRO A 500 -6.11 -17.71 0.92
C PRO A 500 -6.70 -19.10 1.10
N ALA A 501 -7.96 -19.17 1.52
CA ALA A 501 -8.70 -20.43 1.51
C ALA A 501 -8.82 -20.98 0.08
N ALA A 502 -8.93 -22.31 -0.05
CA ALA A 502 -9.14 -22.91 -1.36
C ALA A 502 -10.50 -22.46 -1.94
N PRO A 503 -10.57 -22.11 -3.23
CA PRO A 503 -11.83 -21.80 -3.88
C PRO A 503 -12.75 -23.02 -3.80
N SER A 504 -14.03 -22.78 -3.49
CA SER A 504 -15.03 -23.86 -3.48
C SER A 504 -15.27 -24.33 -4.92
N PRO A 505 -15.33 -25.65 -5.18
CA PRO A 505 -15.51 -26.14 -6.55
C PRO A 505 -16.85 -25.65 -7.14
N PRO A 506 -16.90 -25.34 -8.45
CA PRO A 506 -18.12 -24.82 -9.08
C PRO A 506 -19.26 -25.83 -8.94
N GLY A 507 -20.34 -25.40 -8.27
CA GLY A 507 -21.52 -26.23 -7.98
C GLY A 507 -21.51 -26.96 -6.63
N ALA A 508 -20.46 -26.80 -5.81
CA ALA A 508 -20.50 -27.25 -4.42
C ALA A 508 -21.38 -26.29 -3.61
N MET A 509 -22.47 -26.82 -3.06
CA MET A 509 -23.33 -26.08 -2.16
C MET A 509 -22.60 -25.82 -0.85
N THR A 510 -22.62 -24.58 -0.35
CA THR A 510 -21.99 -24.19 0.91
C THR A 510 -22.58 -25.02 2.05
N ARG A 511 -21.76 -25.69 2.86
CA ARG A 511 -22.25 -26.47 4.01
C ARG A 511 -22.35 -25.56 5.22
N ILE A 512 -23.56 -25.43 5.77
CA ILE A 512 -23.83 -24.63 6.98
C ILE A 512 -24.10 -25.61 8.13
N PRO A 513 -23.28 -25.61 9.19
CA PRO A 513 -23.57 -26.40 10.38
C PRO A 513 -24.82 -25.86 11.09
N ALA A 514 -25.73 -26.77 11.45
CA ALA A 514 -26.95 -26.47 12.19
C ALA A 514 -27.19 -27.55 13.24
N VAL A 515 -28.05 -27.27 14.21
CA VAL A 515 -28.35 -28.16 15.33
C VAL A 515 -29.85 -28.25 15.57
N GLY A 516 -30.30 -29.39 16.11
CA GLY A 516 -31.68 -29.57 16.56
C GLY A 516 -31.72 -30.35 17.87
N ALA A 517 -32.78 -30.18 18.68
CA ALA A 517 -32.92 -30.93 19.92
C ALA A 517 -34.22 -31.75 20.00
N ILE A 518 -34.04 -33.05 20.24
CA ILE A 518 -35.09 -34.00 20.56
C ILE A 518 -35.21 -34.06 22.09
N VAL A 519 -36.08 -33.21 22.62
CA VAL A 519 -36.28 -33.08 24.07
C VAL A 519 -37.52 -33.84 24.51
N ARG A 520 -37.42 -34.59 25.62
CA ARG A 520 -38.58 -35.24 26.25
C ARG A 520 -38.76 -34.92 27.71
N ASP A 521 -39.99 -34.62 28.08
CA ASP A 521 -40.35 -34.49 29.49
C ASP A 521 -40.49 -35.85 30.19
N ALA A 522 -40.70 -35.81 31.51
CA ALA A 522 -40.89 -37.01 32.34
C ALA A 522 -42.16 -37.82 31.99
N ALA A 523 -43.10 -37.23 31.26
CA ALA A 523 -44.31 -37.89 30.77
C ALA A 523 -44.11 -38.52 29.37
N GLY A 524 -42.93 -38.38 28.76
CA GLY A 524 -42.60 -38.91 27.44
C GLY A 524 -43.13 -38.06 26.27
N ARG A 525 -43.53 -36.81 26.52
CA ARG A 525 -43.95 -35.87 25.47
C ARG A 525 -42.74 -35.20 24.85
N PHE A 526 -42.80 -34.91 23.56
CA PHE A 526 -41.75 -34.24 22.79
C PHE A 526 -41.95 -32.74 22.76
N LEU A 527 -40.86 -31.98 22.91
CA LEU A 527 -40.85 -30.54 22.65
C LEU A 527 -40.84 -30.30 21.14
N LEU A 528 -41.79 -29.52 20.64
CA LEU A 528 -41.82 -29.09 19.25
C LEU A 528 -42.10 -27.59 19.16
N VAL A 529 -41.62 -26.98 18.08
CA VAL A 529 -41.91 -25.60 17.67
C VAL A 529 -42.58 -25.57 16.32
N GLN A 530 -43.46 -24.59 16.11
CA GLN A 530 -44.08 -24.29 14.84
C GLN A 530 -43.28 -23.20 14.13
N ARG A 531 -42.80 -23.49 12.91
CA ARG A 531 -41.97 -22.55 12.14
C ARG A 531 -42.77 -21.30 11.75
N GLY A 532 -42.26 -20.10 12.04
CA GLY A 532 -42.87 -18.82 11.69
C GLY A 532 -42.51 -18.29 10.29
N HIS A 533 -41.45 -18.83 9.67
CA HIS A 533 -40.91 -18.35 8.39
C HIS A 533 -40.80 -19.45 7.34
N GLU A 534 -40.81 -19.06 6.06
CA GLU A 534 -40.54 -19.96 4.94
C GLU A 534 -39.04 -20.35 4.91
N PRO A 535 -38.67 -21.57 4.48
CA PRO A 535 -39.56 -22.62 4.00
C PRO A 535 -40.32 -23.32 5.14
N GLN A 536 -41.53 -23.80 4.83
CA GLN A 536 -42.36 -24.63 5.73
C GLN A 536 -42.99 -23.87 6.91
N ALA A 537 -43.34 -22.59 6.70
CA ALA A 537 -44.10 -21.83 7.68
C ALA A 537 -45.39 -22.55 8.08
N GLY A 538 -45.69 -22.61 9.38
CA GLY A 538 -46.83 -23.32 9.95
C GLY A 538 -46.63 -24.82 10.20
N MET A 539 -45.49 -25.40 9.82
CA MET A 539 -45.15 -26.79 10.10
C MET A 539 -44.45 -26.93 11.46
N TRP A 540 -44.67 -28.06 12.14
CA TRP A 540 -44.08 -28.36 13.45
C TRP A 540 -42.81 -29.22 13.33
N THR A 541 -41.76 -28.86 14.06
CA THR A 541 -40.46 -29.53 14.04
C THR A 541 -39.81 -29.57 15.42
N VAL A 542 -38.71 -30.33 15.55
CA VAL A 542 -37.81 -30.15 16.69
C VAL A 542 -37.18 -28.76 16.64
N PRO A 543 -37.08 -28.06 17.78
CA PRO A 543 -36.43 -26.75 17.86
C PRO A 543 -34.94 -26.80 17.57
N GLY A 544 -34.38 -25.70 17.04
CA GLY A 544 -32.95 -25.57 16.75
C GLY A 544 -32.62 -24.69 15.53
N GLY A 545 -31.37 -24.24 15.46
CA GLY A 545 -30.92 -23.30 14.44
C GLY A 545 -29.46 -23.47 14.02
N LYS A 546 -28.83 -22.37 13.59
CA LYS A 546 -27.48 -22.39 12.98
C LYS A 546 -26.41 -22.30 14.06
N VAL A 547 -25.25 -22.88 13.77
CA VAL A 547 -24.08 -22.77 14.66
C VAL A 547 -23.36 -21.45 14.40
N GLU A 548 -23.15 -20.65 15.43
CA GLU A 548 -22.42 -19.38 15.36
C GLU A 548 -20.88 -19.57 15.37
N SER A 549 -20.15 -18.52 14.98
CA SER A 549 -18.69 -18.57 14.94
C SER A 549 -18.10 -18.61 16.35
N GLY A 550 -17.35 -19.68 16.67
CA GLY A 550 -16.61 -19.82 17.92
C GLY A 550 -17.30 -20.62 19.03
N GLU A 551 -18.52 -21.12 18.81
CA GLU A 551 -19.22 -22.04 19.72
C GLU A 551 -19.10 -23.51 19.30
N THR A 552 -19.27 -24.45 20.25
CA THR A 552 -19.40 -25.89 19.96
C THR A 552 -20.84 -26.25 19.58
N LEU A 553 -21.05 -27.41 18.96
CA LEU A 553 -22.39 -27.89 18.60
C LEU A 553 -23.32 -28.01 19.82
N GLU A 554 -22.78 -28.45 20.96
CA GLU A 554 -23.52 -28.53 22.22
C GLU A 554 -23.87 -27.16 22.78
N GLN A 555 -23.01 -26.16 22.61
CA GLN A 555 -23.31 -24.78 23.02
C GLN A 555 -24.41 -24.19 22.13
N ALA A 556 -24.30 -24.38 20.82
CA ALA A 556 -25.29 -23.93 19.85
C ALA A 556 -26.68 -24.50 20.17
N VAL A 557 -26.78 -25.83 20.38
CA VAL A 557 -28.09 -26.45 20.65
C VAL A 557 -28.66 -26.02 21.99
N ILE A 558 -27.84 -25.71 23.00
CA ILE A 558 -28.36 -25.19 24.28
C ILE A 558 -28.91 -23.77 24.10
N ARG A 559 -28.20 -22.93 23.33
CA ARG A 559 -28.60 -21.55 23.03
C ARG A 559 -29.91 -21.50 22.24
N GLU A 560 -29.96 -22.18 21.10
CA GLU A 560 -31.11 -22.17 20.19
C GLU A 560 -32.41 -22.63 20.88
N ILE A 561 -32.33 -23.66 21.72
CA ILE A 561 -33.52 -24.18 22.44
C ILE A 561 -34.00 -23.19 23.48
N ALA A 562 -33.09 -22.51 24.17
CA ALA A 562 -33.45 -21.47 25.12
C ALA A 562 -34.08 -20.26 24.41
N GLU A 563 -33.60 -19.91 23.22
CA GLU A 563 -34.08 -18.79 22.40
C GLU A 563 -35.47 -19.05 21.82
N GLU A 564 -35.71 -20.21 21.21
CA GLU A 564 -36.99 -20.52 20.55
C GLU A 564 -38.11 -20.92 21.52
N THR A 565 -37.75 -21.52 22.66
CA THR A 565 -38.73 -22.19 23.55
C THR A 565 -38.72 -21.72 25.00
N GLY A 566 -37.68 -20.97 25.41
CA GLY A 566 -37.44 -20.61 26.80
C GLY A 566 -37.00 -21.78 27.71
N ILE A 567 -36.77 -22.98 27.15
CA ILE A 567 -36.40 -24.16 27.94
C ILE A 567 -34.88 -24.30 28.05
N ALA A 568 -34.40 -24.53 29.27
CA ALA A 568 -33.03 -24.98 29.50
C ALA A 568 -32.96 -26.51 29.36
N ILE A 569 -31.94 -27.01 28.69
CA ILE A 569 -31.74 -28.44 28.44
C ILE A 569 -30.36 -28.93 28.89
N GLU A 570 -30.26 -30.23 29.14
CA GLU A 570 -29.00 -30.96 29.28
C GLU A 570 -28.85 -31.92 28.08
N VAL A 571 -27.79 -31.75 27.30
CA VAL A 571 -27.50 -32.59 26.13
C VAL A 571 -27.01 -33.97 26.61
N VAL A 572 -27.68 -35.03 26.16
CA VAL A 572 -27.36 -36.41 26.55
C VAL A 572 -26.41 -37.05 25.53
N ARG A 573 -26.75 -36.96 24.25
CA ARG A 573 -25.95 -37.51 23.14
C ARG A 573 -26.42 -36.95 21.80
N GLU A 574 -25.55 -36.99 20.80
CA GLU A 574 -25.95 -36.83 19.40
C GLU A 574 -26.86 -38.00 18.97
N ALA A 575 -27.93 -37.68 18.26
CA ALA A 575 -28.89 -38.63 17.73
C ALA A 575 -28.49 -39.06 16.32
N TRP A 576 -28.32 -38.09 15.42
CA TRP A 576 -27.88 -38.29 14.04
C TRP A 576 -27.47 -36.97 13.39
N VAL A 577 -26.89 -37.07 12.20
CA VAL A 577 -26.60 -35.95 11.30
C VAL A 577 -27.39 -36.12 10.01
N VAL A 578 -28.02 -35.05 9.54
CA VAL A 578 -28.78 -35.04 8.28
C VAL A 578 -28.41 -33.84 7.41
N ASP A 579 -28.15 -34.12 6.12
CA ASP A 579 -27.93 -33.08 5.11
C ASP A 579 -29.28 -32.63 4.54
N ILE A 580 -29.64 -31.37 4.78
CA ILE A 580 -30.85 -30.73 4.23
C ILE A 580 -30.43 -29.75 3.12
N PRO A 581 -30.57 -30.13 1.83
CA PRO A 581 -30.19 -29.26 0.73
C PRO A 581 -31.22 -28.15 0.51
N ASP A 582 -30.80 -26.89 0.64
CA ASP A 582 -31.53 -25.72 0.16
C ASP A 582 -31.00 -25.29 -1.20
N ARG A 583 -31.66 -25.78 -2.26
CA ARG A 583 -31.28 -25.48 -3.64
C ARG A 583 -31.56 -24.03 -4.04
N ARG A 584 -32.42 -23.29 -3.32
CA ARG A 584 -32.67 -21.87 -3.59
C ARG A 584 -31.54 -21.01 -3.03
N ALA A 585 -31.10 -21.33 -1.82
CA ALA A 585 -30.00 -20.63 -1.16
C ALA A 585 -28.61 -21.15 -1.58
N GLY A 586 -28.53 -22.24 -2.35
CA GLY A 586 -27.25 -22.81 -2.79
C GLY A 586 -26.45 -23.42 -1.64
N VAL A 587 -27.10 -23.79 -0.52
CA VAL A 587 -26.47 -24.28 0.71
C VAL A 587 -27.01 -25.64 1.13
N VAL A 588 -26.18 -26.47 1.74
CA VAL A 588 -26.60 -27.71 2.43
C VAL A 588 -26.48 -27.46 3.92
N TYR A 589 -27.60 -27.54 4.64
CA TYR A 589 -27.56 -27.53 6.11
C TYR A 589 -27.15 -28.91 6.59
N GLU A 590 -26.04 -28.99 7.30
CA GLU A 590 -25.59 -30.20 8.00
C GLU A 590 -26.15 -30.13 9.43
N VAL A 591 -27.32 -30.73 9.64
CA VAL A 591 -28.08 -30.63 10.90
C VAL A 591 -27.69 -31.76 11.83
N HIS A 592 -27.12 -31.42 12.98
CA HIS A 592 -26.79 -32.33 14.07
C HIS A 592 -27.94 -32.33 15.10
N ASP A 593 -28.75 -33.39 15.09
CA ASP A 593 -29.85 -33.54 16.05
C ASP A 593 -29.36 -34.20 17.33
N PHE A 594 -29.61 -33.60 18.49
CA PHE A 594 -29.22 -34.09 19.81
C PHE A 594 -30.41 -34.59 20.61
N VAL A 595 -30.23 -35.69 21.34
CA VAL A 595 -31.16 -36.09 22.40
C VAL A 595 -30.81 -35.32 23.66
N ALA A 596 -31.79 -34.63 24.24
CA ALA A 596 -31.60 -33.83 25.44
C ALA A 596 -32.73 -34.03 26.46
N THR A 597 -32.44 -33.73 27.73
CA THR A 597 -33.41 -33.73 28.82
C THR A 597 -33.73 -32.32 29.28
N PRO A 598 -35.00 -31.96 29.50
CA PRO A 598 -35.38 -30.63 29.93
C PRO A 598 -35.03 -30.41 31.40
N LEU A 599 -34.44 -29.26 31.71
CA LEU A 599 -34.24 -28.76 33.07
C LEU A 599 -35.44 -27.91 33.54
N THR A 600 -36.20 -27.34 32.59
CA THR A 600 -37.45 -26.61 32.81
C THR A 600 -38.54 -27.10 31.86
N THR A 601 -39.82 -26.89 32.20
CA THR A 601 -40.95 -27.42 31.42
C THR A 601 -41.93 -26.35 30.92
N ASP A 602 -41.78 -25.11 31.37
CA ASP A 602 -42.61 -23.99 30.94
C ASP A 602 -42.14 -23.53 29.56
N VAL A 603 -42.95 -23.81 28.53
CA VAL A 603 -42.63 -23.51 27.13
C VAL A 603 -43.27 -22.20 26.73
N VAL A 604 -42.50 -21.33 26.08
CA VAL A 604 -42.99 -20.11 25.46
C VAL A 604 -42.31 -20.00 24.09
N ALA A 605 -43.12 -19.91 23.03
CA ALA A 605 -42.59 -19.66 21.69
C ALA A 605 -41.95 -18.26 21.63
N ALA A 606 -40.75 -18.18 21.06
CA ALA A 606 -40.01 -16.95 20.86
C ALA A 606 -39.16 -17.02 19.58
N ASP A 607 -38.54 -15.90 19.24
CA ASP A 607 -37.77 -15.69 18.02
C ASP A 607 -38.55 -16.05 16.73
N ASP A 608 -38.10 -17.03 15.96
CA ASP A 608 -38.72 -17.45 14.71
C ASP A 608 -39.79 -18.54 14.88
N ALA A 609 -40.05 -18.99 16.11
CA ALA A 609 -41.11 -19.92 16.45
C ALA A 609 -42.47 -19.19 16.59
N ALA A 610 -43.45 -19.57 15.78
CA ALA A 610 -44.81 -19.05 15.84
C ALA A 610 -45.63 -19.64 17.00
N ASP A 611 -45.31 -20.87 17.41
CA ASP A 611 -45.93 -21.58 18.54
C ASP A 611 -44.95 -22.65 19.06
N ALA A 612 -45.12 -23.11 20.30
CA ALA A 612 -44.23 -24.09 20.93
C ALA A 612 -44.98 -24.89 21.99
N GLY A 613 -44.71 -26.19 22.09
CA GLY A 613 -45.43 -27.02 23.04
C GLY A 613 -44.91 -28.44 23.21
N TRP A 614 -45.52 -29.14 24.18
CA TRP A 614 -45.26 -30.55 24.49
C TRP A 614 -46.33 -31.45 23.87
N PHE A 615 -45.92 -32.41 23.07
CA PHE A 615 -46.81 -33.30 22.34
C PHE A 615 -46.49 -34.76 22.58
N ASP A 616 -47.50 -35.56 22.92
CA ASP A 616 -47.39 -37.01 22.88
C ASP A 616 -47.43 -37.54 21.43
N ARG A 617 -47.16 -38.83 21.27
CA ARG A 617 -47.10 -39.49 19.95
C ARG A 617 -48.43 -39.40 19.17
N GLU A 618 -49.57 -39.45 19.84
CA GLU A 618 -50.89 -39.38 19.18
C GLU A 618 -51.17 -37.95 18.72
N GLN A 619 -50.84 -36.96 19.56
CA GLN A 619 -50.93 -35.53 19.24
C GLN A 619 -50.01 -35.16 18.07
N MET A 620 -48.76 -35.63 18.06
CA MET A 620 -47.81 -35.37 16.97
C MET A 620 -48.34 -35.87 15.61
N ARG A 621 -49.05 -37.00 15.56
CA ARG A 621 -49.65 -37.53 14.33
C ARG A 621 -50.78 -36.65 13.78
N ALA A 622 -51.39 -35.83 14.61
CA ALA A 622 -52.43 -34.89 14.22
C ALA A 622 -51.87 -33.51 13.81
N LEU A 623 -50.58 -33.24 14.03
CA LEU A 623 -49.92 -31.98 13.68
C LEU A 623 -49.39 -32.02 12.24
N PRO A 624 -49.32 -30.85 11.56
CA PRO A 624 -48.61 -30.71 10.29
C PRO A 624 -47.10 -30.71 10.54
N LEU A 625 -46.49 -31.88 10.70
CA LEU A 625 -45.06 -32.02 11.00
C LEU A 625 -44.18 -31.86 9.76
N THR A 626 -42.96 -31.37 9.94
CA THR A 626 -41.95 -31.32 8.87
C THR A 626 -41.73 -32.71 8.24
N PRO A 627 -41.53 -32.78 6.91
CA PRO A 627 -41.47 -34.05 6.21
C PRO A 627 -40.41 -35.00 6.79
N GLY A 628 -40.85 -36.20 7.18
CA GLY A 628 -39.97 -37.27 7.65
C GLY A 628 -39.64 -37.24 9.15
N LEU A 629 -40.10 -36.24 9.93
CA LEU A 629 -39.77 -36.16 11.37
C LEU A 629 -40.18 -37.42 12.16
N LEU A 630 -41.42 -37.90 12.00
CA LEU A 630 -41.88 -39.12 12.68
C LEU A 630 -41.10 -40.36 12.24
N ASP A 631 -40.78 -40.45 10.95
CA ASP A 631 -40.03 -41.60 10.41
C ASP A 631 -38.61 -41.63 10.97
N HIS A 632 -37.97 -40.47 11.19
CA HIS A 632 -36.66 -40.39 11.82
C HIS A 632 -36.74 -40.78 13.30
N LEU A 633 -37.72 -40.25 14.04
CA LEU A 633 -37.90 -40.61 15.45
C LEU A 633 -38.20 -42.11 15.62
N ASP A 634 -39.00 -42.74 14.75
CA ASP A 634 -39.28 -44.18 14.80
C ASP A 634 -38.02 -45.01 14.48
N ARG A 635 -37.29 -44.63 13.41
CA ARG A 635 -36.07 -45.32 12.95
C ARG A 635 -34.99 -45.40 14.03
N TYR A 636 -34.83 -44.35 14.83
CA TYR A 636 -33.84 -44.29 15.89
C TYR A 636 -34.35 -44.77 17.25
N GLY A 637 -35.52 -45.43 17.28
CA GLY A 637 -36.10 -46.01 18.50
C GLY A 637 -36.48 -44.96 19.53
N LEU A 638 -36.82 -43.76 19.06
CA LEU A 638 -37.20 -42.63 19.89
C LEU A 638 -38.73 -42.58 20.08
N LEU A 639 -39.59 -43.05 19.19
CA LEU A 639 -41.07 -43.02 19.40
C LEU A 639 -41.67 -44.06 20.35
#